data_AF-A0A455BAV9-F1
#
_entry.id   AF-A0A455BAV9-F1
#
_cell.length_a   1.000
_cell.length_b   1.000
_cell.length_c   1.000
_cell.angle_alpha   90.00
_cell.angle_beta   90.00
_cell.angle_gamma   90.00
#
_symmetry.space_group_name_H-M   'P 1'
#
loop_
_entity.id
_entity.type
_entity.pdbx_description
1 polymer ?
#
loop_
_entity_poly.entity_id
_entity_poly.type
_entity_poly.pdbx_seq_one_letter_code
_entity_poly.pdbx_strand_id
1 'polypeptide(L)'
;MGAEEVGRLEAVTLAGTGARRLGAREPPPRPRSWGRSGRRRRRRRSRGAAAQGPLLTQAAEDRRRPQACRSAPPTASMIAAQLLAYYFTELKDDQVKKIDKYLYAMRLSDETLLDIMARFKKEMKNGLSRDFNPTATVKMLPTFVRSIPDGSEKGDFIALDLGGSSFRILRVQVNHEQKQTVHMESEVYDTPENIMHGSGSQLFDHVAECLGDFMEKKKIKDKKLPVGFTFSFPCRQSKIDEAILITWTKRFKASGVEGTDVVKLLEKAIKKRGDYDANVVAVVNDTVGTMMTCGYDDQQCEVGLIIGTGTNACYMEELRHIDLVEGDEGRMCVNTEWGAFGDDGALEDIRTEFDREIDRGSLNPGKQLFEKMVSGMYMGELVRLILVKMAKEGLLFEGRITPELLTRGKFNTSDVSAIEKNKEGLHNAREILTRLGVEPSDDDCISVQHVCTIVSFRSANLVAATLGAILNRLRDNKGTPRLRTTVGVDGSLYKTHPQYSRRFHKTLRRLVPDCDVRFLLSESGSGKGAAMVTAVAYRLAEQHRQIEETLAHFSLTKDMLLEVKRRMRAEMELGLGKQTHDKAVVKMLPSFVRSTPDGTEHGDFLALDLGGTNFRVLLVKIRSGKKRTVEMHNKIYAIPTEIMQGTGEELFDHIVSCISDFLDYMGIKGPRMPLGFTFSFPCKQTSLDAGILITWTKGFKATDCVGQDVATLLRDAVKRREVTIKRMF
;
A
#
# COMPACT_ATOMS: atom_id res chain seq x y z
N MET A 1 56.90 -8.26 -15.43
CA MET A 1 55.66 -9.07 -15.45
C MET A 1 55.27 -9.21 -13.99
N GLY A 2 54.25 -8.53 -13.45
CA GLY A 2 52.97 -8.15 -14.05
C GLY A 2 51.94 -9.17 -13.58
N ALA A 3 51.20 -9.02 -12.47
CA ALA A 3 50.33 -7.93 -12.00
C ALA A 3 49.00 -7.87 -12.77
N GLU A 4 47.92 -8.31 -12.13
CA GLU A 4 46.58 -7.70 -12.19
C GLU A 4 45.63 -8.38 -11.17
N GLU A 5 45.17 -7.62 -10.17
CA GLU A 5 43.91 -7.88 -9.47
C GLU A 5 43.35 -6.52 -9.01
N VAL A 6 42.20 -6.11 -9.57
CA VAL A 6 41.65 -4.76 -9.39
C VAL A 6 40.51 -4.78 -8.37
N GLY A 7 40.64 -3.94 -7.34
CA GLY A 7 39.78 -3.97 -6.16
C GLY A 7 38.37 -3.41 -6.34
N ARG A 8 37.49 -3.80 -5.41
CA ARG A 8 36.21 -3.16 -5.14
C ARG A 8 36.44 -1.82 -4.42
N LEU A 9 35.74 -0.76 -4.82
CA LEU A 9 35.64 0.46 -4.01
C LEU A 9 34.49 0.34 -3.01
N GLU A 10 34.81 0.53 -1.73
CA GLU A 10 33.82 0.74 -0.68
C GLU A 10 33.35 2.20 -0.66
N ALA A 11 32.04 2.41 -0.49
CA ALA A 11 31.46 3.75 -0.36
C ALA A 11 31.58 4.24 1.10
N VAL A 12 32.52 5.16 1.35
CA VAL A 12 32.68 5.79 2.66
C VAL A 12 31.51 6.73 2.94
N THR A 13 30.73 6.41 3.98
CA THR A 13 29.64 7.25 4.48
C THR A 13 30.19 8.36 5.38
N LEU A 14 29.91 9.62 5.03
CA LEU A 14 30.29 10.78 5.84
C LEU A 14 29.26 11.02 6.95
N ALA A 15 29.66 10.84 8.20
CA ALA A 15 28.84 11.12 9.38
C ALA A 15 28.68 12.64 9.59
N GLY A 16 27.43 13.10 9.66
CA GLY A 16 27.09 14.49 9.96
C GLY A 16 27.32 14.85 11.43
N THR A 17 28.01 15.96 11.68
CA THR A 17 28.15 16.53 13.04
C THR A 17 26.95 17.39 13.42
N GLY A 18 26.47 17.24 14.65
CA GLY A 18 25.18 17.77 15.08
C GLY A 18 25.18 19.27 15.44
N ALA A 19 24.03 19.92 15.23
CA ALA A 19 23.74 21.27 15.70
C ALA A 19 22.59 21.25 16.73
N ARG A 20 22.85 21.76 17.94
CA ARG A 20 21.82 22.08 18.95
C ARG A 20 21.44 23.56 18.88
N ARG A 21 20.14 23.87 18.83
CA ARG A 21 19.43 25.05 19.39
C ARG A 21 17.93 24.82 19.13
N LEU A 22 17.08 24.70 20.16
CA LEU A 22 16.46 25.78 20.97
C LEU A 22 15.59 26.74 20.15
N GLY A 23 14.28 26.77 20.46
CA GLY A 23 13.37 27.84 20.01
C GLY A 23 11.95 27.35 19.68
N ALA A 24 11.09 27.22 20.69
CA ALA A 24 9.66 27.06 20.46
C ALA A 24 9.06 28.34 19.84
N ARG A 25 8.06 28.20 18.96
CA ARG A 25 7.21 29.30 18.48
C ARG A 25 5.73 28.91 18.56
N GLU A 26 4.96 29.75 19.24
CA GLU A 26 3.50 29.62 19.33
C GLU A 26 2.81 30.02 18.02
N PRO A 27 1.58 29.52 17.74
CA PRO A 27 0.79 29.93 16.58
C PRO A 27 0.00 31.22 16.83
N PRO A 28 -0.26 32.05 15.79
CA PRO A 28 -1.05 33.28 15.91
C PRO A 28 -2.57 33.01 16.07
N PRO A 29 -3.34 33.99 16.59
CA PRO A 29 -4.71 33.78 17.06
C PRO A 29 -5.78 33.80 15.96
N ARG A 30 -6.89 33.09 16.19
CA ARG A 30 -8.11 33.16 15.37
C ARG A 30 -8.90 34.46 15.63
N PRO A 31 -9.48 35.12 14.60
CA PRO A 31 -10.39 36.24 14.81
C PRO A 31 -11.78 35.79 15.29
N ARG A 32 -12.46 36.67 16.04
CA ARG A 32 -13.78 36.44 16.64
C ARG A 32 -14.95 36.79 15.72
N SER A 33 -16.09 36.20 16.06
CA SER A 33 -17.45 36.44 15.54
C SER A 33 -17.91 37.91 15.45
N TRP A 34 -18.64 38.19 14.37
CA TRP A 34 -19.77 39.14 14.30
C TRP A 34 -20.94 38.38 13.64
N GLY A 35 -22.22 38.70 13.81
CA GLY A 35 -22.83 39.83 14.50
C GLY A 35 -24.15 40.24 13.82
N ARG A 36 -25.23 39.48 14.07
CA ARG A 36 -26.65 39.69 13.70
C ARG A 36 -27.06 40.97 12.93
N SER A 37 -27.80 40.77 11.82
CA SER A 37 -29.13 41.42 11.57
C SER A 37 -29.85 40.69 10.40
N GLY A 38 -31.17 40.66 10.24
CA GLY A 38 -32.27 41.14 11.10
C GLY A 38 -33.31 42.01 10.37
N ARG A 39 -34.33 41.41 9.71
CA ARG A 39 -35.60 41.99 9.17
C ARG A 39 -36.21 41.00 8.14
N ARG A 40 -37.51 40.96 7.81
CA ARG A 40 -38.76 41.39 8.49
C ARG A 40 -39.96 40.64 7.85
N ARG A 41 -41.04 40.48 8.61
CA ARG A 41 -42.39 39.96 8.22
C ARG A 41 -42.90 40.42 6.82
N ARG A 42 -43.73 39.59 6.17
CA ARG A 42 -45.14 39.94 5.80
C ARG A 42 -46.02 38.72 5.48
N ARG A 43 -47.34 38.89 5.69
CA ARG A 43 -48.44 37.92 5.47
C ARG A 43 -49.27 38.30 4.22
N ARG A 44 -49.89 37.31 3.54
CA ARG A 44 -51.32 37.19 3.12
C ARG A 44 -51.46 35.93 2.23
N ARG A 45 -52.42 35.00 2.46
CA ARG A 45 -53.83 34.94 1.96
C ARG A 45 -53.91 35.03 0.42
N SER A 46 -54.65 34.19 -0.33
CA SER A 46 -55.99 33.58 -0.09
C SER A 46 -56.31 32.38 -1.04
N ARG A 47 -56.97 31.29 -0.58
CA ARG A 47 -58.39 30.82 -0.81
C ARG A 47 -58.78 30.13 -2.14
N GLY A 48 -59.58 29.06 -1.99
CA GLY A 48 -60.41 28.35 -3.01
C GLY A 48 -60.42 26.82 -2.70
N ALA A 49 -61.39 26.22 -1.99
CA ALA A 49 -62.78 25.84 -2.37
C ALA A 49 -62.83 24.66 -3.38
N ALA A 50 -63.67 23.61 -3.29
CA ALA A 50 -64.81 23.27 -2.40
C ALA A 50 -64.88 21.73 -2.14
N ALA A 51 -65.47 21.24 -1.03
CA ALA A 51 -66.79 20.54 -0.91
C ALA A 51 -66.93 19.21 -1.73
N GLN A 52 -67.59 18.13 -1.29
CA GLN A 52 -68.68 17.93 -0.31
C GLN A 52 -68.56 16.58 0.45
N GLY A 53 -69.15 16.48 1.65
CA GLY A 53 -69.65 15.21 2.24
C GLY A 53 -71.15 15.04 1.97
N PRO A 54 -71.86 13.99 2.44
CA PRO A 54 -71.93 13.58 3.86
C PRO A 54 -71.95 12.03 4.02
N LEU A 55 -72.49 11.32 5.05
CA LEU A 55 -73.30 11.65 6.24
C LEU A 55 -73.08 10.64 7.41
N LEU A 56 -73.55 11.07 8.60
CA LEU A 56 -73.81 10.43 9.91
C LEU A 56 -74.35 8.98 9.92
N THR A 57 -74.18 8.17 10.99
CA THR A 57 -74.73 8.38 12.36
C THR A 57 -73.98 7.64 13.50
N GLN A 58 -74.33 7.94 14.75
CA GLN A 58 -73.68 7.54 16.02
C GLN A 58 -74.37 6.34 16.74
N ALA A 59 -73.84 6.02 17.93
CA ALA A 59 -74.42 5.23 19.05
C ALA A 59 -74.21 3.70 19.01
N ALA A 60 -74.05 2.99 20.14
CA ALA A 60 -73.68 3.35 21.53
C ALA A 60 -73.19 2.06 22.26
N GLU A 61 -72.73 2.19 23.51
CA GLU A 61 -72.29 1.05 24.35
C GLU A 61 -73.42 0.05 24.66
N ASP A 62 -73.10 -1.25 24.75
CA ASP A 62 -73.76 -2.15 25.72
C ASP A 62 -72.79 -3.23 26.23
N ARG A 63 -72.91 -3.59 27.51
CA ARG A 63 -72.04 -4.56 28.21
C ARG A 63 -72.72 -5.92 28.29
N ARG A 64 -72.10 -6.98 27.76
CA ARG A 64 -72.48 -8.37 28.09
C ARG A 64 -71.29 -9.24 28.46
N ARG A 65 -71.42 -9.94 29.60
CA ARG A 65 -70.45 -10.91 30.11
C ARG A 65 -70.46 -12.19 29.26
N PRO A 66 -69.32 -12.84 28.97
CA PRO A 66 -69.29 -14.22 28.53
C PRO A 66 -69.58 -15.17 29.71
N GLN A 67 -70.38 -16.21 29.47
CA GLN A 67 -70.59 -17.30 30.43
C GLN A 67 -69.37 -18.24 30.47
N ALA A 68 -69.18 -18.91 31.60
CA ALA A 68 -68.17 -19.95 31.74
C ALA A 68 -68.58 -21.22 30.97
N CYS A 69 -67.93 -21.50 29.84
CA CYS A 69 -67.93 -22.84 29.26
C CYS A 69 -67.05 -23.75 30.13
N ARG A 70 -67.63 -24.84 30.65
CA ARG A 70 -66.86 -25.91 31.31
C ARG A 70 -66.02 -26.62 30.24
N SER A 71 -64.71 -26.64 30.42
CA SER A 71 -63.82 -27.48 29.62
C SER A 71 -64.05 -28.96 29.93
N ALA A 72 -64.28 -29.77 28.91
CA ALA A 72 -64.16 -31.23 29.03
C ALA A 72 -62.70 -31.62 29.32
N PRO A 73 -62.44 -32.72 30.04
CA PRO A 73 -61.07 -33.23 30.20
C PRO A 73 -60.48 -33.60 28.83
N PRO A 74 -59.17 -33.42 28.60
CA PRO A 74 -58.54 -33.81 27.35
C PRO A 74 -58.71 -35.31 27.11
N THR A 75 -59.12 -35.68 25.90
CA THR A 75 -59.27 -37.08 25.51
C THR A 75 -57.91 -37.78 25.53
N ALA A 76 -57.90 -39.11 25.72
CA ALA A 76 -56.67 -39.90 25.75
C ALA A 76 -55.77 -39.69 24.51
N SER A 77 -56.34 -39.32 23.36
CA SER A 77 -55.60 -38.96 22.14
C SER A 77 -54.84 -37.62 22.26
N MET A 78 -55.40 -36.60 22.93
CA MET A 78 -54.65 -35.36 23.22
C MET A 78 -53.53 -35.60 24.24
N ILE A 79 -53.79 -36.41 25.27
CA ILE A 79 -52.78 -36.79 26.27
C ILE A 79 -51.66 -37.60 25.61
N ALA A 80 -51.98 -38.56 24.73
CA ALA A 80 -51.01 -39.31 23.95
C ALA A 80 -50.21 -38.41 22.99
N ALA A 81 -50.84 -37.45 22.31
CA ALA A 81 -50.14 -36.50 21.44
C ALA A 81 -49.23 -35.55 22.21
N GLN A 82 -49.64 -35.10 23.41
CA GLN A 82 -48.81 -34.28 24.29
C GLN A 82 -47.67 -35.08 24.94
N LEU A 83 -47.90 -36.32 25.34
CA LEU A 83 -46.86 -37.24 25.83
C LEU A 83 -45.87 -37.60 24.72
N LEU A 84 -46.33 -37.86 23.49
CA LEU A 84 -45.46 -38.05 22.33
C LEU A 84 -44.64 -36.78 22.05
N ALA A 85 -45.27 -35.60 22.03
CA ALA A 85 -44.56 -34.34 21.82
C ALA A 85 -43.54 -34.06 22.94
N TYR A 86 -43.85 -34.38 24.20
CA TYR A 86 -42.96 -34.28 25.35
C TYR A 86 -41.80 -35.27 25.25
N TYR A 87 -42.07 -36.55 24.97
CA TYR A 87 -41.07 -37.60 24.82
C TYR A 87 -40.14 -37.34 23.61
N PHE A 88 -40.68 -36.87 22.49
CA PHE A 88 -39.90 -36.41 21.33
C PHE A 88 -39.13 -35.11 21.60
N THR A 89 -39.51 -34.28 22.58
CA THR A 89 -38.69 -33.11 22.97
C THR A 89 -37.61 -33.49 23.97
N GLU A 90 -37.87 -34.34 24.97
CA GLU A 90 -36.83 -34.89 25.86
C GLU A 90 -35.76 -35.69 25.09
N LEU A 91 -36.16 -36.58 24.18
CA LEU A 91 -35.21 -37.36 23.35
C LEU A 91 -34.33 -36.47 22.47
N LYS A 92 -34.92 -35.44 21.85
CA LYS A 92 -34.16 -34.45 21.06
C LYS A 92 -33.19 -33.66 21.93
N ASP A 93 -33.59 -33.28 23.14
CA ASP A 93 -32.74 -32.59 24.09
C ASP A 93 -31.57 -33.47 24.56
N ASP A 94 -31.77 -34.79 24.70
CA ASP A 94 -30.74 -35.74 25.14
C ASP A 94 -29.65 -35.97 24.08
N GLN A 95 -30.01 -36.26 22.83
CA GLN A 95 -29.01 -36.46 21.76
C GLN A 95 -28.19 -35.20 21.48
N VAL A 96 -28.84 -34.03 21.43
CA VAL A 96 -28.17 -32.72 21.26
C VAL A 96 -27.17 -32.47 22.41
N LYS A 97 -27.54 -32.77 23.66
CA LYS A 97 -26.65 -32.62 24.82
C LYS A 97 -25.49 -33.62 24.82
N LYS A 98 -25.67 -34.84 24.29
CA LYS A 98 -24.58 -35.82 24.12
C LYS A 98 -23.55 -35.32 23.11
N ILE A 99 -24.00 -34.80 21.97
CA ILE A 99 -23.10 -34.25 20.94
C ILE A 99 -22.41 -32.97 21.42
N ASP A 100 -23.10 -32.12 22.19
CA ASP A 100 -22.50 -30.94 22.82
C ASP A 100 -21.37 -31.30 23.80
N LYS A 101 -21.47 -32.44 24.51
CA LYS A 101 -20.39 -32.97 25.34
C LYS A 101 -19.27 -33.57 24.49
N TYR A 102 -19.61 -34.33 23.45
CA TYR A 102 -18.65 -34.98 22.56
C TYR A 102 -17.78 -33.98 21.79
N LEU A 103 -18.40 -32.92 21.26
CA LEU A 103 -17.74 -31.84 20.53
C LEU A 103 -17.49 -30.59 21.41
N TYR A 104 -17.37 -30.77 22.72
CA TYR A 104 -17.18 -29.66 23.67
C TYR A 104 -16.04 -28.71 23.27
N ALA A 105 -14.90 -29.25 22.85
CA ALA A 105 -13.74 -28.46 22.40
C ALA A 105 -14.01 -27.58 21.16
N MET A 106 -15.07 -27.85 20.39
CA MET A 106 -15.48 -27.00 19.26
C MET A 106 -16.45 -25.88 19.67
N ARG A 107 -17.00 -25.92 20.90
CA ARG A 107 -17.98 -24.96 21.40
C ARG A 107 -17.30 -23.83 22.18
N LEU A 108 -16.59 -22.99 21.45
CA LEU A 108 -15.80 -21.87 22.00
C LEU A 108 -16.70 -20.86 22.74
N SER A 109 -16.32 -20.49 23.96
CA SER A 109 -17.00 -19.47 24.77
C SER A 109 -16.54 -18.05 24.39
N ASP A 110 -17.25 -17.03 24.86
CA ASP A 110 -16.86 -15.64 24.59
C ASP A 110 -15.48 -15.31 25.18
N GLU A 111 -15.11 -15.88 26.33
CA GLU A 111 -13.79 -15.74 26.95
C GLU A 111 -12.68 -16.30 26.06
N THR A 112 -12.87 -17.51 25.50
CA THR A 112 -11.93 -18.09 24.53
C THR A 112 -11.84 -17.26 23.26
N LEU A 113 -12.95 -16.70 22.77
CA LEU A 113 -12.96 -15.86 21.56
C LEU A 113 -12.28 -14.50 21.79
N LEU A 114 -12.42 -13.91 22.98
CA LEU A 114 -11.71 -12.70 23.38
C LEU A 114 -10.19 -12.93 23.49
N ASP A 115 -9.77 -14.09 24.00
CA ASP A 115 -8.35 -14.50 23.99
C ASP A 115 -7.82 -14.70 22.56
N ILE A 116 -8.51 -15.46 21.71
CA ILE A 116 -8.15 -15.62 20.28
C ILE A 116 -8.02 -14.26 19.58
N MET A 117 -8.95 -13.33 19.85
CA MET A 117 -8.89 -11.95 19.35
C MET A 117 -7.64 -11.20 19.86
N ALA A 118 -7.25 -11.37 21.12
CA ALA A 118 -6.05 -10.77 21.68
C ALA A 118 -4.77 -11.38 21.10
N ARG A 119 -4.71 -12.71 20.94
CA ARG A 119 -3.61 -13.43 20.25
C ARG A 119 -3.45 -12.92 18.81
N PHE A 120 -4.54 -12.84 18.04
CA PHE A 120 -4.48 -12.33 16.66
C PHE A 120 -4.08 -10.85 16.59
N LYS A 121 -4.54 -10.00 17.53
CA LYS A 121 -4.08 -8.59 17.63
C LYS A 121 -2.56 -8.49 17.86
N LYS A 122 -1.97 -9.42 18.62
CA LYS A 122 -0.51 -9.52 18.80
C LYS A 122 0.16 -9.94 17.49
N GLU A 123 -0.34 -10.96 16.79
CA GLU A 123 0.27 -11.41 15.52
C GLU A 123 0.17 -10.36 14.40
N MET A 124 -0.90 -9.56 14.35
CA MET A 124 -0.96 -8.37 13.49
C MET A 124 0.19 -7.38 13.78
N LYS A 125 0.51 -7.14 15.05
CA LYS A 125 1.65 -6.29 15.44
C LYS A 125 2.99 -6.91 15.05
N ASN A 126 3.14 -8.22 15.25
CA ASN A 126 4.36 -8.95 14.88
C ASN A 126 4.61 -8.88 13.37
N GLY A 127 3.58 -9.11 12.56
CA GLY A 127 3.67 -9.09 11.10
C GLY A 127 3.95 -7.69 10.52
N LEU A 128 3.45 -6.63 11.13
CA LEU A 128 3.74 -5.25 10.71
C LEU A 128 5.13 -4.77 11.14
N SER A 129 5.66 -5.31 12.23
CA SER A 129 6.94 -4.87 12.81
C SER A 129 8.13 -5.43 12.04
N ARG A 130 9.11 -4.58 11.73
CA ARG A 130 10.36 -4.99 11.06
C ARG A 130 11.13 -6.08 11.83
N ASP A 131 11.10 -6.01 13.16
CA ASP A 131 11.86 -6.90 14.04
C ASP A 131 11.29 -8.32 14.09
N PHE A 132 9.97 -8.49 13.88
CA PHE A 132 9.27 -9.77 14.04
C PHE A 132 8.70 -10.33 12.72
N ASN A 133 8.49 -9.51 11.69
CA ASN A 133 7.95 -9.96 10.40
C ASN A 133 8.67 -11.17 9.77
N PRO A 134 10.02 -11.31 9.82
CA PRO A 134 10.71 -12.44 9.22
C PRO A 134 10.26 -13.82 9.75
N THR A 135 9.78 -13.87 11.00
CA THR A 135 9.30 -15.11 11.65
C THR A 135 7.80 -15.11 11.95
N ALA A 136 7.10 -13.98 11.82
CA ALA A 136 5.66 -13.87 12.04
C ALA A 136 4.86 -14.82 11.13
N THR A 137 3.83 -15.48 11.66
CA THR A 137 2.94 -16.34 10.88
C THR A 137 1.95 -15.54 10.04
N VAL A 138 1.28 -14.57 10.68
CA VAL A 138 0.41 -13.58 10.01
C VAL A 138 1.30 -12.55 9.30
N LYS A 139 1.25 -12.50 7.97
CA LYS A 139 2.29 -11.85 7.15
C LYS A 139 2.13 -10.34 6.97
N MET A 140 0.92 -9.81 7.12
CA MET A 140 0.63 -8.36 7.07
C MET A 140 1.24 -7.68 5.83
N LEU A 141 1.00 -8.26 4.66
CA LEU A 141 1.63 -7.91 3.39
C LEU A 141 1.14 -6.54 2.87
N PRO A 142 2.06 -5.61 2.54
CA PRO A 142 1.72 -4.36 1.85
C PRO A 142 1.17 -4.63 0.44
N THR A 143 0.07 -3.97 0.08
CA THR A 143 -0.63 -4.18 -1.21
C THR A 143 -0.43 -3.04 -2.22
N PHE A 144 0.24 -1.96 -1.82
CA PHE A 144 0.41 -0.72 -2.59
C PHE A 144 -0.89 0.04 -2.96
N VAL A 145 -2.07 -0.45 -2.56
CA VAL A 145 -3.34 0.29 -2.65
C VAL A 145 -3.44 1.26 -1.46
N ARG A 146 -3.38 2.56 -1.73
CA ARG A 146 -3.31 3.62 -0.69
C ARG A 146 -4.66 4.25 -0.31
N SER A 147 -5.71 3.99 -1.07
CA SER A 147 -7.07 4.51 -0.85
C SER A 147 -8.12 3.60 -1.47
N ILE A 148 -9.36 3.71 -0.99
CA ILE A 148 -10.56 3.20 -1.68
C ILE A 148 -10.88 4.09 -2.90
N PRO A 149 -11.75 3.65 -3.85
CA PRO A 149 -12.07 4.43 -5.03
C PRO A 149 -12.65 5.80 -4.67
N ASP A 150 -12.20 6.86 -5.35
CA ASP A 150 -12.64 8.25 -5.09
C ASP A 150 -13.73 8.72 -6.07
N GLY A 151 -14.05 7.89 -7.06
CA GLY A 151 -15.03 8.17 -8.11
C GLY A 151 -14.46 8.89 -9.33
N SER A 152 -13.14 9.14 -9.37
CA SER A 152 -12.41 9.66 -10.55
C SER A 152 -11.91 8.56 -11.49
N GLU A 153 -12.12 7.29 -11.12
CA GLU A 153 -11.78 6.13 -11.94
C GLU A 153 -12.65 6.10 -13.20
N LYS A 154 -12.00 5.93 -14.36
CA LYS A 154 -12.66 5.86 -15.67
C LYS A 154 -11.83 5.06 -16.65
N GLY A 155 -12.49 4.33 -17.55
CA GLY A 155 -11.83 3.55 -18.60
C GLY A 155 -12.50 2.22 -18.91
N ASP A 156 -11.85 1.42 -19.74
CA ASP A 156 -12.26 0.09 -20.18
C ASP A 156 -11.10 -0.86 -19.86
N PHE A 157 -11.36 -1.85 -19.00
CA PHE A 157 -10.33 -2.66 -18.35
C PHE A 157 -10.66 -4.14 -18.46
N ILE A 158 -9.63 -4.98 -18.44
CA ILE A 158 -9.78 -6.43 -18.22
C ILE A 158 -9.41 -6.73 -16.76
N ALA A 159 -10.18 -7.60 -16.11
CA ALA A 159 -9.85 -8.13 -14.79
C ALA A 159 -9.82 -9.67 -14.84
N LEU A 160 -8.68 -10.25 -14.47
CA LEU A 160 -8.53 -11.68 -14.21
C LEU A 160 -8.86 -11.98 -12.74
N ASP A 161 -9.48 -13.13 -12.46
CA ASP A 161 -9.83 -13.57 -11.10
C ASP A 161 -9.49 -15.05 -10.89
N LEU A 162 -8.32 -15.33 -10.33
CA LEU A 162 -7.75 -16.68 -10.18
C LEU A 162 -7.45 -17.02 -8.72
N GLY A 163 -7.86 -18.22 -8.31
CA GLY A 163 -7.63 -18.77 -6.97
C GLY A 163 -8.88 -18.88 -6.08
N GLY A 164 -10.04 -18.45 -6.58
CA GLY A 164 -11.34 -18.66 -5.97
C GLY A 164 -11.89 -20.09 -6.17
N SER A 165 -13.22 -20.23 -6.25
CA SER A 165 -13.87 -21.51 -6.61
C SER A 165 -13.94 -21.76 -8.13
N SER A 166 -13.66 -20.73 -8.95
CA SER A 166 -13.67 -20.77 -10.42
C SER A 166 -12.72 -19.69 -10.92
N PHE A 167 -12.07 -19.91 -12.07
CA PHE A 167 -11.31 -18.86 -12.76
C PHE A 167 -12.28 -18.02 -13.60
N ARG A 168 -12.17 -16.68 -13.52
CA ARG A 168 -13.02 -15.76 -14.29
C ARG A 168 -12.18 -14.71 -15.01
N ILE A 169 -12.71 -14.26 -16.14
CA ILE A 169 -12.20 -13.09 -16.86
C ILE A 169 -13.36 -12.13 -17.02
N LEU A 170 -13.13 -10.86 -16.68
CA LEU A 170 -14.13 -9.80 -16.75
C LEU A 170 -13.62 -8.66 -17.64
N ARG A 171 -14.56 -8.00 -18.33
CA ARG A 171 -14.38 -6.67 -18.88
C ARG A 171 -15.18 -5.69 -18.04
N VAL A 172 -14.54 -4.64 -17.57
CA VAL A 172 -15.14 -3.65 -16.67
C VAL A 172 -14.97 -2.26 -17.29
N GLN A 173 -16.09 -1.60 -17.54
CA GLN A 173 -16.15 -0.27 -18.13
C GLN A 173 -16.71 0.71 -17.10
N VAL A 174 -15.95 1.76 -16.79
CA VAL A 174 -16.27 2.75 -15.76
C VAL A 174 -16.48 4.10 -16.44
N ASN A 175 -17.73 4.55 -16.49
CA ASN A 175 -18.15 5.74 -17.23
C ASN A 175 -18.69 6.85 -16.31
N HIS A 176 -18.43 8.10 -16.70
CA HIS A 176 -18.85 9.31 -15.96
C HIS A 176 -20.15 9.95 -16.46
N GLU A 177 -20.81 9.43 -17.48
CA GLU A 177 -21.93 10.11 -18.14
C GLU A 177 -23.20 10.17 -17.28
N GLN A 178 -23.37 11.30 -16.58
CA GLN A 178 -24.53 11.74 -15.79
C GLN A 178 -24.98 10.86 -14.61
N LYS A 179 -24.63 9.57 -14.60
CA LYS A 179 -24.63 8.68 -13.44
C LYS A 179 -23.38 7.81 -13.55
N GLN A 180 -22.53 7.81 -12.52
CA GLN A 180 -21.40 6.89 -12.41
C GLN A 180 -21.91 5.46 -12.59
N THR A 181 -21.59 4.86 -13.73
CA THR A 181 -22.13 3.57 -14.16
C THR A 181 -20.96 2.65 -14.47
N VAL A 182 -20.98 1.49 -13.82
CA VAL A 182 -20.02 0.41 -14.06
C VAL A 182 -20.74 -0.67 -14.86
N HIS A 183 -20.32 -0.88 -16.09
CA HIS A 183 -20.77 -1.99 -16.92
C HIS A 183 -19.77 -3.14 -16.81
N MET A 184 -20.26 -4.36 -16.60
CA MET A 184 -19.42 -5.54 -16.37
C MET A 184 -19.93 -6.71 -17.21
N GLU A 185 -19.02 -7.32 -17.96
CA GLU A 185 -19.23 -8.61 -18.62
C GLU A 185 -18.22 -9.61 -18.07
N SER A 186 -18.63 -10.85 -17.82
CA SER A 186 -17.73 -11.89 -17.27
C SER A 186 -17.93 -13.24 -17.94
N GLU A 187 -16.85 -13.98 -18.10
CA GLU A 187 -16.85 -15.38 -18.53
C GLU A 187 -16.11 -16.24 -17.49
N VAL A 188 -16.61 -17.46 -17.26
CA VAL A 188 -16.03 -18.42 -16.32
C VAL A 188 -15.31 -19.50 -17.13
N TYR A 189 -14.04 -19.71 -16.82
CA TYR A 189 -13.22 -20.71 -17.47
C TYR A 189 -12.97 -21.88 -16.53
N ASP A 190 -13.15 -23.11 -17.02
CA ASP A 190 -12.75 -24.28 -16.26
C ASP A 190 -11.23 -24.29 -16.08
N THR A 191 -10.77 -24.82 -14.95
CA THR A 191 -9.35 -24.98 -14.64
C THR A 191 -9.14 -26.39 -14.10
N PRO A 192 -8.88 -27.37 -14.99
CA PRO A 192 -8.76 -28.77 -14.62
C PRO A 192 -7.71 -29.03 -13.53
N GLU A 193 -7.90 -30.07 -12.73
CA GLU A 193 -7.04 -30.37 -11.58
C GLU A 193 -5.57 -30.64 -11.98
N ASN A 194 -5.35 -31.26 -13.14
CA ASN A 194 -4.01 -31.46 -13.72
C ASN A 194 -3.33 -30.13 -14.15
N ILE A 195 -4.07 -29.04 -14.35
CA ILE A 195 -3.53 -27.70 -14.56
C ILE A 195 -3.21 -27.05 -13.20
N MET A 196 -4.11 -27.16 -12.22
CA MET A 196 -3.90 -26.63 -10.85
C MET A 196 -2.71 -27.27 -10.12
N HIS A 197 -2.38 -28.54 -10.41
CA HIS A 197 -1.27 -29.30 -9.82
C HIS A 197 -0.10 -29.54 -10.80
N GLY A 198 -0.16 -28.99 -12.01
CA GLY A 198 0.84 -29.21 -13.06
C GLY A 198 2.10 -28.35 -12.89
N SER A 199 2.68 -27.91 -14.02
CA SER A 199 3.73 -26.89 -14.03
C SER A 199 3.15 -25.48 -14.07
N GLY A 200 3.88 -24.51 -13.51
CA GLY A 200 3.58 -23.09 -13.64
C GLY A 200 3.45 -22.64 -15.09
N SER A 201 4.30 -23.16 -15.98
CA SER A 201 4.20 -22.95 -17.43
C SER A 201 2.82 -23.34 -17.96
N GLN A 202 2.31 -24.54 -17.64
CA GLN A 202 0.98 -24.98 -18.07
C GLN A 202 -0.14 -24.13 -17.47
N LEU A 203 -0.02 -23.73 -16.20
CA LEU A 203 -1.02 -22.86 -15.55
C LEU A 203 -1.10 -21.49 -16.24
N PHE A 204 0.04 -20.84 -16.50
CA PHE A 204 0.04 -19.51 -17.13
C PHE A 204 -0.21 -19.57 -18.64
N ASP A 205 0.17 -20.65 -19.33
CA ASP A 205 -0.26 -20.93 -20.71
C ASP A 205 -1.80 -21.03 -20.79
N HIS A 206 -2.44 -21.75 -19.86
CA HIS A 206 -3.91 -21.87 -19.76
C HIS A 206 -4.58 -20.52 -19.49
N VAL A 207 -4.06 -19.72 -18.55
CA VAL A 207 -4.57 -18.37 -18.27
C VAL A 207 -4.45 -17.46 -19.50
N ALA A 208 -3.32 -17.51 -20.21
CA ALA A 208 -3.11 -16.77 -21.45
C ALA A 208 -4.01 -17.26 -22.61
N GLU A 209 -4.36 -18.55 -22.63
CA GLU A 209 -5.32 -19.11 -23.58
C GLU A 209 -6.74 -18.58 -23.35
N CYS A 210 -7.23 -18.68 -22.11
CA CYS A 210 -8.56 -18.16 -21.75
C CYS A 210 -8.66 -16.66 -22.00
N LEU A 211 -7.61 -15.88 -21.71
CA LEU A 211 -7.59 -14.44 -22.00
C LEU A 211 -7.62 -14.16 -23.51
N GLY A 212 -6.89 -14.92 -24.32
CA GLY A 212 -6.92 -14.77 -25.78
C GLY A 212 -8.29 -15.08 -26.37
N ASP A 213 -8.93 -16.15 -25.91
CA ASP A 213 -10.31 -16.52 -26.29
C ASP A 213 -11.34 -15.45 -25.86
N PHE A 214 -11.25 -14.95 -24.61
CA PHE A 214 -12.12 -13.88 -24.13
C PHE A 214 -11.98 -12.61 -24.99
N MET A 215 -10.75 -12.19 -25.28
CA MET A 215 -10.50 -10.98 -26.09
C MET A 215 -10.94 -11.15 -27.55
N GLU A 216 -10.89 -12.37 -28.09
CA GLU A 216 -11.41 -12.71 -29.43
C GLU A 216 -12.94 -12.62 -29.46
N LYS A 217 -13.62 -13.36 -28.56
CA LYS A 217 -15.10 -13.36 -28.41
C LYS A 217 -15.67 -11.95 -28.24
N LYS A 218 -14.97 -11.10 -27.48
CA LYS A 218 -15.37 -9.71 -27.21
C LYS A 218 -14.89 -8.70 -28.26
N LYS A 219 -14.05 -9.10 -29.22
CA LYS A 219 -13.45 -8.25 -30.26
C LYS A 219 -12.74 -7.02 -29.67
N ILE A 220 -11.75 -7.30 -28.81
CA ILE A 220 -10.98 -6.28 -28.07
C ILE A 220 -9.45 -6.51 -28.08
N LYS A 221 -8.93 -7.49 -28.83
CA LYS A 221 -7.49 -7.76 -28.96
C LYS A 221 -6.67 -6.56 -29.43
N ASP A 222 -7.27 -5.74 -30.29
CA ASP A 222 -6.71 -4.51 -30.86
C ASP A 222 -6.63 -3.33 -29.88
N LYS A 223 -7.42 -3.36 -28.79
CA LYS A 223 -7.64 -2.17 -27.94
C LYS A 223 -6.60 -1.95 -26.84
N LYS A 224 -5.68 -2.89 -26.64
CA LYS A 224 -4.61 -2.85 -25.61
C LYS A 224 -5.11 -2.43 -24.22
N LEU A 225 -6.26 -2.97 -23.80
CA LEU A 225 -6.89 -2.61 -22.54
C LEU A 225 -5.96 -2.95 -21.35
N PRO A 226 -5.85 -2.08 -20.33
CA PRO A 226 -5.08 -2.40 -19.13
C PRO A 226 -5.71 -3.57 -18.38
N VAL A 227 -4.87 -4.47 -17.89
CA VAL A 227 -5.26 -5.71 -17.20
C VAL A 227 -4.97 -5.58 -15.71
N GLY A 228 -5.99 -5.77 -14.88
CA GLY A 228 -5.84 -6.07 -13.46
C GLY A 228 -5.87 -7.58 -13.22
N PHE A 229 -5.07 -8.08 -12.30
CA PHE A 229 -5.03 -9.48 -11.94
C PHE A 229 -5.40 -9.66 -10.45
N THR A 230 -6.61 -10.14 -10.18
CA THR A 230 -6.93 -10.68 -8.86
C THR A 230 -6.32 -12.08 -8.76
N PHE A 231 -5.34 -12.21 -7.88
CA PHE A 231 -4.60 -13.45 -7.64
C PHE A 231 -4.65 -13.74 -6.14
N SER A 232 -5.54 -14.66 -5.75
CA SER A 232 -5.95 -14.90 -4.36
C SER A 232 -4.93 -15.69 -3.53
N PHE A 233 -3.67 -15.28 -3.50
CA PHE A 233 -2.58 -15.99 -2.82
C PHE A 233 -1.65 -15.01 -2.09
N PRO A 234 -0.89 -15.47 -1.07
CA PRO A 234 0.08 -14.64 -0.39
C PRO A 234 1.22 -14.25 -1.36
N CYS A 235 1.27 -12.98 -1.75
CA CYS A 235 2.30 -12.45 -2.65
C CYS A 235 3.08 -11.33 -1.97
N ARG A 236 4.41 -11.38 -2.08
CA ARG A 236 5.29 -10.25 -1.76
C ARG A 236 5.30 -9.30 -2.94
N GLN A 237 5.00 -8.04 -2.70
CA GLN A 237 4.99 -6.97 -3.70
C GLN A 237 6.00 -5.89 -3.27
N SER A 238 6.74 -5.29 -4.21
CA SER A 238 7.46 -4.02 -4.00
C SER A 238 6.81 -2.83 -4.72
N LYS A 239 5.83 -3.11 -5.58
CA LYS A 239 5.04 -2.19 -6.40
C LYS A 239 3.78 -2.92 -6.88
N ILE A 240 2.79 -2.17 -7.37
CA ILE A 240 1.44 -2.71 -7.68
C ILE A 240 1.43 -3.69 -8.86
N ASP A 241 2.39 -3.56 -9.78
CA ASP A 241 2.58 -4.40 -10.98
C ASP A 241 3.65 -5.50 -10.77
N GLU A 242 3.90 -5.90 -9.53
CA GLU A 242 4.74 -7.04 -9.17
C GLU A 242 3.99 -7.92 -8.15
N ALA A 243 4.07 -9.25 -8.30
CA ALA A 243 3.53 -10.17 -7.30
C ALA A 243 4.34 -11.48 -7.24
N ILE A 244 5.27 -11.54 -6.29
CA ILE A 244 6.10 -12.72 -6.06
C ILE A 244 5.35 -13.67 -5.12
N LEU A 245 4.91 -14.82 -5.64
CA LEU A 245 4.16 -15.81 -4.86
C LEU A 245 5.03 -16.33 -3.70
N ILE A 246 4.54 -16.22 -2.47
CA ILE A 246 5.22 -16.72 -1.26
C ILE A 246 5.01 -18.22 -1.13
N THR A 247 3.76 -18.67 -1.16
CA THR A 247 3.38 -20.10 -1.10
C THR A 247 1.98 -20.29 -1.67
N TRP A 248 1.74 -21.45 -2.28
CA TRP A 248 0.40 -21.87 -2.66
C TRP A 248 -0.47 -22.19 -1.44
N THR A 249 -1.77 -21.94 -1.57
CA THR A 249 -2.82 -22.24 -0.58
C THR A 249 -4.02 -22.88 -1.27
N LYS A 250 -5.02 -23.34 -0.49
CA LYS A 250 -6.27 -23.95 -1.00
C LYS A 250 -6.01 -25.18 -1.88
N ARG A 251 -6.33 -25.10 -3.18
CA ARG A 251 -6.34 -26.22 -4.15
C ARG A 251 -5.18 -26.22 -5.15
N PHE A 252 -4.41 -25.13 -5.22
CA PHE A 252 -3.35 -24.98 -6.22
C PHE A 252 -2.02 -25.53 -5.68
N LYS A 253 -1.20 -26.14 -6.55
CA LYS A 253 0.18 -26.51 -6.22
C LYS A 253 1.09 -26.57 -7.46
N ALA A 254 0.86 -25.69 -8.44
CA ALA A 254 1.62 -25.67 -9.68
C ALA A 254 3.13 -25.41 -9.43
N SER A 255 3.97 -26.31 -9.94
CA SER A 255 5.41 -26.29 -9.69
C SER A 255 6.14 -25.14 -10.40
N GLY A 256 7.20 -24.59 -9.77
CA GLY A 256 7.99 -23.51 -10.36
C GLY A 256 7.35 -22.12 -10.36
N VAL A 257 6.37 -21.88 -9.48
CA VAL A 257 5.71 -20.55 -9.30
C VAL A 257 6.06 -19.92 -7.95
N GLU A 258 6.16 -20.69 -6.87
CA GLU A 258 6.58 -20.20 -5.56
C GLU A 258 7.99 -19.56 -5.66
N GLY A 259 8.17 -18.38 -5.06
CA GLY A 259 9.38 -17.55 -5.20
C GLY A 259 9.49 -16.75 -6.50
N THR A 260 8.54 -16.88 -7.44
CA THR A 260 8.58 -16.21 -8.75
C THR A 260 7.48 -15.15 -8.88
N ASP A 261 7.76 -14.09 -9.64
CA ASP A 261 6.81 -13.04 -9.99
C ASP A 261 5.78 -13.52 -11.02
N VAL A 262 4.50 -13.57 -10.63
CA VAL A 262 3.42 -14.11 -11.47
C VAL A 262 3.08 -13.20 -12.64
N VAL A 263 3.41 -11.90 -12.57
CA VAL A 263 3.27 -10.97 -13.71
C VAL A 263 4.19 -11.42 -14.85
N LYS A 264 5.47 -11.59 -14.55
CA LYS A 264 6.47 -12.06 -15.53
C LYS A 264 6.16 -13.45 -16.09
N LEU A 265 5.55 -14.34 -15.30
CA LEU A 265 5.11 -15.66 -15.78
C LEU A 265 3.94 -15.55 -16.76
N LEU A 266 2.96 -14.70 -16.47
CA LEU A 266 1.83 -14.43 -17.36
C LEU A 266 2.29 -13.71 -18.65
N GLU A 267 3.09 -12.66 -18.54
CA GLU A 267 3.70 -11.96 -19.69
C GLU A 267 4.49 -12.91 -20.59
N LYS A 268 5.25 -13.83 -20.01
CA LYS A 268 6.00 -14.86 -20.75
C LYS A 268 5.07 -15.80 -21.50
N ALA A 269 3.96 -16.22 -20.92
CA ALA A 269 2.96 -17.08 -21.57
C ALA A 269 2.24 -16.35 -22.71
N ILE A 270 1.84 -15.09 -22.50
CA ILE A 270 1.22 -14.23 -23.52
C ILE A 270 2.19 -14.00 -24.69
N LYS A 271 3.45 -13.63 -24.40
CA LYS A 271 4.50 -13.44 -25.42
C LYS A 271 4.83 -14.72 -26.19
N LYS A 272 4.77 -15.89 -25.54
CA LYS A 272 4.96 -17.20 -26.18
C LYS A 272 3.81 -17.51 -27.16
N ARG A 273 2.60 -17.03 -26.88
CA ARG A 273 1.40 -17.23 -27.71
C ARG A 273 1.39 -16.27 -28.92
N GLY A 274 1.66 -14.99 -28.68
CA GLY A 274 1.88 -13.98 -29.73
C GLY A 274 0.64 -13.55 -30.53
N ASP A 275 -0.58 -13.91 -30.11
CA ASP A 275 -1.85 -13.59 -30.78
C ASP A 275 -2.57 -12.35 -30.22
N TYR A 276 -2.05 -11.72 -29.16
CA TYR A 276 -2.47 -10.42 -28.63
C TYR A 276 -1.40 -9.79 -27.70
N ASP A 277 -1.50 -8.48 -27.46
CA ASP A 277 -0.76 -7.77 -26.41
C ASP A 277 -1.66 -7.59 -25.17
N ALA A 278 -1.10 -7.75 -23.96
CA ALA A 278 -1.76 -7.43 -22.70
C ALA A 278 -0.82 -6.63 -21.79
N ASN A 279 -1.35 -5.58 -21.15
CA ASN A 279 -0.59 -4.73 -20.23
C ASN A 279 -1.08 -4.99 -18.79
N VAL A 280 -0.36 -5.82 -18.04
CA VAL A 280 -0.70 -6.14 -16.64
C VAL A 280 -0.18 -5.03 -15.73
N VAL A 281 -1.06 -4.10 -15.34
CA VAL A 281 -0.68 -2.89 -14.58
C VAL A 281 -0.92 -3.00 -13.08
N ALA A 282 -1.60 -4.05 -12.62
CA ALA A 282 -1.88 -4.26 -11.21
C ALA A 282 -2.12 -5.75 -10.88
N VAL A 283 -1.58 -6.21 -9.76
CA VAL A 283 -1.96 -7.47 -9.10
C VAL A 283 -2.49 -7.18 -7.70
N VAL A 284 -3.64 -7.78 -7.37
CA VAL A 284 -4.33 -7.61 -6.08
C VAL A 284 -4.79 -8.94 -5.51
N ASN A 285 -4.91 -9.03 -4.18
CA ASN A 285 -5.58 -10.14 -3.52
C ASN A 285 -7.12 -9.97 -3.62
N ASP A 286 -7.90 -11.05 -3.53
CA ASP A 286 -9.37 -11.00 -3.61
C ASP A 286 -10.02 -10.24 -2.44
N THR A 287 -9.39 -10.24 -1.26
CA THR A 287 -9.76 -9.35 -0.15
C THR A 287 -9.70 -7.88 -0.56
N VAL A 288 -8.60 -7.46 -1.19
CA VAL A 288 -8.38 -6.09 -1.68
C VAL A 288 -9.39 -5.76 -2.77
N GLY A 289 -9.56 -6.63 -3.76
CA GLY A 289 -10.60 -6.48 -4.78
C GLY A 289 -12.00 -6.31 -4.19
N THR A 290 -12.35 -7.09 -3.16
CA THR A 290 -13.63 -7.00 -2.45
C THR A 290 -13.77 -5.69 -1.68
N MET A 291 -12.74 -5.25 -0.95
CA MET A 291 -12.72 -3.96 -0.25
C MET A 291 -12.93 -2.81 -1.22
N MET A 292 -12.28 -2.84 -2.39
CA MET A 292 -12.37 -1.81 -3.43
C MET A 292 -13.73 -1.85 -4.15
N THR A 293 -14.28 -3.03 -4.44
CA THR A 293 -15.65 -3.18 -4.98
C THR A 293 -16.67 -2.52 -4.06
N CYS A 294 -16.62 -2.84 -2.77
CA CYS A 294 -17.54 -2.28 -1.78
C CYS A 294 -17.24 -0.82 -1.42
N GLY A 295 -15.98 -0.39 -1.47
CA GLY A 295 -15.55 0.99 -1.22
C GLY A 295 -16.04 1.98 -2.27
N TYR A 296 -16.19 1.54 -3.52
CA TYR A 296 -16.85 2.32 -4.57
C TYR A 296 -18.30 2.68 -4.19
N ASP A 297 -19.03 1.74 -3.58
CA ASP A 297 -20.45 1.92 -3.22
C ASP A 297 -20.65 2.49 -1.80
N ASP A 298 -19.64 2.39 -0.93
CA ASP A 298 -19.63 2.94 0.43
C ASP A 298 -18.24 3.43 0.87
N GLN A 299 -18.09 4.75 0.94
CA GLN A 299 -16.86 5.44 1.36
C GLN A 299 -16.48 5.23 2.84
N GLN A 300 -17.24 4.43 3.60
CA GLN A 300 -16.85 3.93 4.92
C GLN A 300 -16.16 2.56 4.88
N CYS A 301 -15.96 1.96 3.70
CA CYS A 301 -15.31 0.65 3.56
C CYS A 301 -13.82 0.73 3.90
N GLU A 302 -13.38 -0.02 4.90
CA GLU A 302 -11.98 -0.05 5.34
C GLU A 302 -11.45 -1.47 5.55
N VAL A 303 -12.27 -2.49 5.27
CA VAL A 303 -11.95 -3.92 5.42
C VAL A 303 -12.53 -4.70 4.25
N GLY A 304 -11.73 -5.57 3.64
CA GLY A 304 -12.18 -6.61 2.71
C GLY A 304 -12.09 -7.98 3.38
N LEU A 305 -13.15 -8.78 3.29
CA LEU A 305 -13.29 -10.07 3.97
C LEU A 305 -13.70 -11.18 2.99
N ILE A 306 -12.94 -12.27 2.98
CA ILE A 306 -13.22 -13.46 2.18
C ILE A 306 -13.54 -14.64 3.10
N ILE A 307 -14.68 -15.30 2.84
CA ILE A 307 -15.13 -16.53 3.50
C ILE A 307 -15.72 -17.47 2.44
N GLY A 308 -14.85 -18.12 1.67
CA GLY A 308 -15.19 -18.95 0.50
C GLY A 308 -14.40 -20.26 0.48
N THR A 309 -13.75 -20.59 -0.64
CA THR A 309 -12.80 -21.72 -0.72
C THR A 309 -11.71 -21.59 0.34
N GLY A 310 -11.14 -20.39 0.50
CA GLY A 310 -10.27 -20.02 1.61
C GLY A 310 -10.93 -18.99 2.53
N THR A 311 -10.16 -18.47 3.48
CA THR A 311 -10.53 -17.27 4.24
C THR A 311 -9.35 -16.33 4.42
N ASN A 312 -9.58 -15.04 4.22
CA ASN A 312 -8.58 -14.00 4.42
C ASN A 312 -9.27 -12.66 4.70
N ALA A 313 -8.53 -11.69 5.23
CA ALA A 313 -8.96 -10.30 5.35
C ALA A 313 -7.84 -9.31 5.01
N CYS A 314 -8.23 -8.15 4.48
CA CYS A 314 -7.37 -6.98 4.35
C CYS A 314 -8.03 -5.76 5.01
N TYR A 315 -7.24 -4.75 5.37
CA TYR A 315 -7.77 -3.50 5.93
C TYR A 315 -6.84 -2.31 5.67
N MET A 316 -7.38 -1.09 5.79
CA MET A 316 -6.59 0.15 5.70
C MET A 316 -5.80 0.41 7.00
N GLU A 317 -4.48 0.29 6.94
CA GLU A 317 -3.53 0.60 8.02
C GLU A 317 -2.86 1.96 7.80
N GLU A 318 -2.45 2.63 8.88
CA GLU A 318 -1.69 3.89 8.81
C GLU A 318 -0.26 3.61 8.35
N LEU A 319 0.26 4.37 7.38
CA LEU A 319 1.57 4.07 6.76
C LEU A 319 2.70 4.05 7.80
N ARG A 320 2.66 4.96 8.78
CA ARG A 320 3.55 5.02 9.96
C ARG A 320 3.58 3.77 10.86
N HIS A 321 2.74 2.76 10.60
CA HIS A 321 2.75 1.48 11.31
C HIS A 321 3.22 0.30 10.43
N ILE A 322 3.66 0.55 9.20
CA ILE A 322 4.07 -0.48 8.24
C ILE A 322 5.59 -0.38 8.05
N ASP A 323 6.36 -0.87 9.01
CA ASP A 323 7.83 -0.68 9.08
C ASP A 323 8.61 -1.19 7.85
N LEU A 324 7.97 -1.98 6.99
CA LEU A 324 8.51 -2.58 5.78
C LEU A 324 8.32 -1.72 4.52
N VAL A 325 7.56 -0.63 4.62
CA VAL A 325 7.33 0.35 3.54
C VAL A 325 7.89 1.70 4.00
N GLU A 326 8.61 2.38 3.11
CA GLU A 326 9.13 3.71 3.43
C GLU A 326 8.03 4.79 3.34
N GLY A 327 8.03 5.69 4.33
CA GLY A 327 7.08 6.78 4.48
C GLY A 327 6.15 6.61 5.69
N ASP A 328 5.60 7.71 6.17
CA ASP A 328 4.69 7.80 7.33
C ASP A 328 3.35 8.48 6.98
N GLU A 329 3.25 9.10 5.80
CA GLU A 329 2.07 9.83 5.33
C GLU A 329 0.94 8.92 4.81
N GLY A 330 -0.27 9.14 5.32
CA GLY A 330 -1.50 8.51 4.81
C GLY A 330 -1.62 7.04 5.23
N ARG A 331 -2.25 6.24 4.36
CA ARG A 331 -2.65 4.86 4.65
C ARG A 331 -2.27 3.92 3.50
N MET A 332 -2.21 2.63 3.80
CA MET A 332 -2.12 1.57 2.80
C MET A 332 -2.97 0.37 3.23
N CYS A 333 -3.61 -0.29 2.27
CA CYS A 333 -4.27 -1.55 2.50
C CYS A 333 -3.23 -2.64 2.80
N VAL A 334 -3.42 -3.35 3.90
CA VAL A 334 -2.59 -4.48 4.33
C VAL A 334 -3.39 -5.75 4.19
N ASN A 335 -2.85 -6.71 3.44
CA ASN A 335 -3.37 -8.06 3.34
C ASN A 335 -2.83 -8.89 4.53
N THR A 336 -3.70 -9.33 5.44
CA THR A 336 -3.26 -10.00 6.67
C THR A 336 -2.66 -11.39 6.42
N GLU A 337 -3.17 -12.11 5.41
CA GLU A 337 -2.96 -13.55 5.21
C GLU A 337 -3.26 -14.35 6.50
N TRP A 338 -4.39 -14.05 7.13
CA TRP A 338 -4.76 -14.62 8.44
C TRP A 338 -4.96 -16.14 8.45
N GLY A 339 -4.98 -16.79 7.28
CA GLY A 339 -5.17 -18.23 7.16
C GLY A 339 -4.05 -19.01 7.85
N ALA A 340 -2.84 -18.46 7.84
CA ALA A 340 -1.63 -18.98 8.50
C ALA A 340 -1.56 -18.72 10.01
N PHE A 341 -2.57 -18.08 10.62
CA PHE A 341 -2.59 -17.85 12.06
C PHE A 341 -2.54 -19.19 12.81
N GLY A 342 -1.62 -19.32 13.76
CA GLY A 342 -1.39 -20.56 14.51
C GLY A 342 -0.53 -21.61 13.80
N ASP A 343 0.03 -21.34 12.61
CA ASP A 343 1.00 -22.22 11.91
C ASP A 343 2.32 -22.45 12.71
N ASP A 344 2.52 -21.68 13.77
CA ASP A 344 3.60 -21.74 14.78
C ASP A 344 3.21 -22.55 16.04
N GLY A 345 1.97 -23.02 16.10
CA GLY A 345 1.40 -23.72 17.25
C GLY A 345 0.60 -22.84 18.23
N ALA A 346 0.46 -21.53 17.99
CA ALA A 346 -0.23 -20.60 18.88
C ALA A 346 -1.75 -20.85 19.06
N LEU A 347 -2.31 -21.84 18.36
CA LEU A 347 -3.71 -22.29 18.43
C LEU A 347 -3.87 -23.79 18.73
N GLU A 348 -2.81 -24.51 19.13
CA GLU A 348 -2.90 -25.96 19.39
C GLU A 348 -3.89 -26.33 20.51
N ASP A 349 -4.14 -25.41 21.44
CA ASP A 349 -5.09 -25.56 22.55
C ASP A 349 -6.56 -25.54 22.11
N ILE A 350 -6.87 -24.94 20.94
CA ILE A 350 -8.23 -24.92 20.37
C ILE A 350 -8.41 -25.90 19.20
N ARG A 351 -7.32 -26.46 18.67
CA ARG A 351 -7.35 -27.49 17.61
C ARG A 351 -7.69 -28.86 18.19
N THR A 352 -8.60 -29.57 17.54
CA THR A 352 -9.02 -30.93 17.94
C THR A 352 -8.21 -32.02 17.22
N GLU A 353 -8.50 -33.31 17.48
CA GLU A 353 -7.96 -34.42 16.70
C GLU A 353 -8.35 -34.32 15.21
N PHE A 354 -9.61 -33.97 14.93
CA PHE A 354 -10.14 -33.77 13.58
C PHE A 354 -9.38 -32.68 12.80
N ASP A 355 -9.06 -31.55 13.46
CA ASP A 355 -8.28 -30.45 12.86
C ASP A 355 -6.82 -30.86 12.52
N ARG A 356 -6.29 -31.89 13.20
CA ARG A 356 -4.97 -32.47 12.93
C ARG A 356 -5.04 -33.58 11.88
N GLU A 357 -6.18 -34.26 11.72
CA GLU A 357 -6.38 -35.25 10.67
C GLU A 357 -6.61 -34.60 9.29
N ILE A 358 -7.46 -33.58 9.20
CA ILE A 358 -7.69 -32.85 7.95
C ILE A 358 -6.42 -32.14 7.45
N ASP A 359 -5.58 -31.66 8.38
CA ASP A 359 -4.29 -31.05 8.08
C ASP A 359 -3.28 -32.07 7.54
N ARG A 360 -3.12 -33.24 8.18
CA ARG A 360 -2.26 -34.33 7.71
C ARG A 360 -2.62 -34.81 6.29
N GLY A 361 -3.91 -34.81 5.94
CA GLY A 361 -4.35 -35.15 4.59
C GLY A 361 -4.27 -34.00 3.57
N SER A 362 -4.00 -32.76 3.97
CA SER A 362 -4.06 -31.59 3.07
C SER A 362 -2.92 -31.52 2.05
N LEU A 363 -3.07 -30.66 1.02
CA LEU A 363 -1.98 -30.35 0.06
C LEU A 363 -0.84 -29.54 0.69
N ASN A 364 -1.05 -29.00 1.90
CA ASN A 364 -0.13 -28.12 2.61
C ASN A 364 -0.12 -28.42 4.12
N PRO A 365 0.32 -29.62 4.58
CA PRO A 365 0.31 -29.96 6.01
C PRO A 365 1.12 -28.97 6.86
N GLY A 366 0.64 -28.64 8.06
CA GLY A 366 1.30 -27.68 8.96
C GLY A 366 1.29 -26.23 8.46
N LYS A 367 0.41 -25.91 7.50
CA LYS A 367 0.20 -24.55 6.95
C LYS A 367 -1.28 -24.21 6.88
N GLN A 368 -1.63 -22.92 6.90
CA GLN A 368 -3.02 -22.44 6.81
C GLN A 368 -3.94 -23.04 7.91
N LEU A 369 -3.43 -23.22 9.13
CA LEU A 369 -4.13 -23.96 10.18
C LEU A 369 -5.42 -23.29 10.66
N PHE A 370 -5.46 -21.96 10.76
CA PHE A 370 -6.69 -21.22 11.06
C PHE A 370 -7.69 -21.31 9.90
N GLU A 371 -7.25 -21.16 8.65
CA GLU A 371 -8.10 -21.31 7.47
C GLU A 371 -8.75 -22.71 7.40
N LYS A 372 -8.03 -23.77 7.77
CA LYS A 372 -8.53 -25.16 7.83
C LYS A 372 -9.65 -25.37 8.86
N MET A 373 -9.70 -24.58 9.94
CA MET A 373 -10.79 -24.61 10.91
C MET A 373 -12.04 -23.81 10.45
N VAL A 374 -11.91 -23.02 9.39
CA VAL A 374 -12.90 -21.99 9.02
C VAL A 374 -13.52 -22.21 7.64
N SER A 375 -12.72 -22.40 6.58
CA SER A 375 -13.18 -22.14 5.22
C SER A 375 -14.04 -23.25 4.60
N GLY A 376 -14.74 -22.91 3.51
CA GLY A 376 -15.63 -23.81 2.81
C GLY A 376 -14.92 -24.93 2.02
N MET A 377 -13.60 -24.92 1.89
CA MET A 377 -12.86 -26.08 1.37
C MET A 377 -12.75 -27.22 2.40
N TYR A 378 -12.73 -26.89 3.68
CA TYR A 378 -12.40 -27.84 4.76
C TYR A 378 -13.60 -28.24 5.62
N MET A 379 -14.61 -27.35 5.75
CA MET A 379 -15.77 -27.55 6.62
C MET A 379 -16.53 -28.88 6.42
N GLY A 380 -16.86 -29.25 5.18
CA GLY A 380 -17.54 -30.53 4.90
C GLY A 380 -16.70 -31.77 5.26
N GLU A 381 -15.41 -31.75 4.92
CA GLU A 381 -14.49 -32.84 5.24
C GLU A 381 -14.27 -32.97 6.76
N LEU A 382 -14.24 -31.86 7.48
CA LEU A 382 -14.15 -31.86 8.95
C LEU A 382 -15.40 -32.50 9.58
N VAL A 383 -16.60 -32.21 9.07
CA VAL A 383 -17.83 -32.93 9.47
C VAL A 383 -17.70 -34.41 9.16
N ARG A 384 -17.26 -34.80 7.95
CA ARG A 384 -17.08 -36.22 7.57
C ARG A 384 -16.20 -36.98 8.56
N LEU A 385 -15.07 -36.39 8.97
CA LEU A 385 -14.15 -37.01 9.95
C LEU A 385 -14.81 -37.23 11.32
N ILE A 386 -15.63 -36.28 11.78
CA ILE A 386 -16.43 -36.44 12.99
C ILE A 386 -17.43 -37.60 12.84
N LEU A 387 -18.16 -37.64 11.72
CA LEU A 387 -19.14 -38.71 11.45
C LEU A 387 -18.48 -40.09 11.40
N VAL A 388 -17.29 -40.21 10.78
CA VAL A 388 -16.50 -41.45 10.75
C VAL A 388 -16.11 -41.90 12.16
N LYS A 389 -15.66 -40.99 13.03
CA LYS A 389 -15.28 -41.34 14.41
C LYS A 389 -16.50 -41.74 15.24
N MET A 390 -17.59 -40.97 15.17
CA MET A 390 -18.85 -41.28 15.86
C MET A 390 -19.44 -42.63 15.41
N ALA A 391 -19.37 -42.96 14.11
CA ALA A 391 -19.77 -44.27 13.60
C ALA A 391 -18.86 -45.40 14.12
N LYS A 392 -17.53 -45.21 14.15
CA LYS A 392 -16.60 -46.21 14.76
C LYS A 392 -16.87 -46.45 16.25
N GLU A 393 -17.39 -45.46 16.95
CA GLU A 393 -17.74 -45.52 18.37
C GLU A 393 -19.20 -45.94 18.62
N GLY A 394 -19.95 -46.32 17.58
CA GLY A 394 -21.35 -46.77 17.66
C GLY A 394 -22.37 -45.67 17.99
N LEU A 395 -21.96 -44.39 17.95
CA LEU A 395 -22.78 -43.23 18.27
C LEU A 395 -23.66 -42.74 17.11
N LEU A 396 -23.40 -43.23 15.89
CA LEU A 396 -24.19 -42.98 14.68
C LEU A 396 -24.34 -44.27 13.88
N PHE A 397 -25.43 -44.36 13.13
CA PHE A 397 -25.72 -45.40 12.13
C PHE A 397 -25.64 -46.84 12.69
N GLU A 398 -25.89 -47.01 13.99
CA GLU A 398 -25.73 -48.29 14.72
C GLU A 398 -24.32 -48.91 14.59
N GLY A 399 -23.29 -48.09 14.35
CA GLY A 399 -21.93 -48.53 14.10
C GLY A 399 -21.62 -48.88 12.63
N ARG A 400 -22.58 -48.73 11.71
CA ARG A 400 -22.38 -49.02 10.28
C ARG A 400 -21.47 -47.97 9.64
N ILE A 401 -20.45 -48.46 8.93
CA ILE A 401 -19.50 -47.64 8.19
C ILE A 401 -19.45 -48.12 6.74
N THR A 402 -19.47 -47.19 5.79
CA THR A 402 -19.42 -47.46 4.35
C THR A 402 -18.13 -46.96 3.70
N PRO A 403 -17.72 -47.52 2.55
CA PRO A 403 -16.62 -46.99 1.75
C PRO A 403 -16.82 -45.50 1.40
N GLU A 404 -18.04 -45.09 1.09
CA GLU A 404 -18.42 -43.72 0.75
C GLU A 404 -18.20 -42.77 1.93
N LEU A 405 -18.62 -43.15 3.15
CA LEU A 405 -18.39 -42.37 4.37
C LEU A 405 -16.89 -42.25 4.70
N LEU A 406 -16.11 -43.30 4.45
CA LEU A 406 -14.65 -43.30 4.61
C LEU A 406 -13.90 -42.50 3.53
N THR A 407 -14.50 -42.31 2.36
CA THR A 407 -13.86 -41.62 1.23
C THR A 407 -13.84 -40.10 1.44
N ARG A 408 -12.63 -39.53 1.43
CA ARG A 408 -12.38 -38.09 1.51
C ARG A 408 -13.20 -37.31 0.47
N GLY A 409 -13.79 -36.18 0.89
CA GLY A 409 -14.51 -35.26 0.00
C GLY A 409 -15.90 -35.73 -0.43
N LYS A 410 -16.41 -36.87 0.06
CA LYS A 410 -17.79 -37.32 -0.22
C LYS A 410 -18.87 -36.55 0.54
N PHE A 411 -18.52 -35.80 1.57
CA PHE A 411 -19.42 -34.89 2.28
C PHE A 411 -18.88 -33.47 2.17
N ASN A 412 -19.61 -32.58 1.51
CA ASN A 412 -19.14 -31.26 1.10
C ASN A 412 -19.77 -30.15 1.96
N THR A 413 -19.17 -28.96 1.92
CA THR A 413 -19.73 -27.78 2.61
C THR A 413 -21.10 -27.34 2.06
N SER A 414 -21.41 -27.72 0.81
CA SER A 414 -22.77 -27.61 0.26
C SER A 414 -23.77 -28.51 0.97
N ASP A 415 -23.36 -29.72 1.38
CA ASP A 415 -24.19 -30.65 2.15
C ASP A 415 -24.45 -30.09 3.55
N VAL A 416 -23.42 -29.56 4.24
CA VAL A 416 -23.56 -28.79 5.50
C VAL A 416 -24.62 -27.68 5.35
N SER A 417 -24.50 -26.88 4.29
CA SER A 417 -25.40 -25.75 4.01
C SER A 417 -26.85 -26.20 3.74
N ALA A 418 -27.05 -27.34 3.08
CA ALA A 418 -28.36 -27.91 2.83
C ALA A 418 -28.99 -28.48 4.12
N ILE A 419 -28.19 -29.12 4.97
CA ILE A 419 -28.59 -29.70 6.26
C ILE A 419 -29.00 -28.61 7.27
N GLU A 420 -28.40 -27.43 7.21
CA GLU A 420 -28.72 -26.30 8.10
C GLU A 420 -29.88 -25.40 7.63
N LYS A 421 -30.62 -25.80 6.59
CA LYS A 421 -31.86 -25.13 6.18
C LYS A 421 -32.96 -25.31 7.24
N ASN A 422 -33.60 -24.21 7.66
CA ASN A 422 -34.64 -24.20 8.70
C ASN A 422 -35.84 -25.15 8.46
N LYS A 423 -36.22 -25.39 7.20
CA LYS A 423 -37.40 -26.20 6.85
C LYS A 423 -37.04 -27.61 6.36
N GLU A 424 -36.09 -27.66 5.43
CA GLU A 424 -35.73 -28.89 4.69
C GLU A 424 -34.54 -29.63 5.33
N GLY A 425 -33.90 -29.08 6.36
CA GLY A 425 -32.58 -29.53 6.83
C GLY A 425 -32.48 -31.01 7.20
N LEU A 426 -33.46 -31.54 7.95
CA LEU A 426 -33.48 -32.96 8.34
C LEU A 426 -33.81 -33.88 7.16
N HIS A 427 -34.62 -33.43 6.21
CA HIS A 427 -34.90 -34.17 4.98
C HIS A 427 -33.67 -34.23 4.08
N ASN A 428 -32.97 -33.11 3.90
CA ASN A 428 -31.69 -33.07 3.20
C ASN A 428 -30.65 -33.96 3.90
N ALA A 429 -30.57 -33.94 5.23
CA ALA A 429 -29.69 -34.83 5.98
C ALA A 429 -29.97 -36.30 5.66
N ARG A 430 -31.23 -36.72 5.68
CA ARG A 430 -31.66 -38.07 5.28
C ARG A 430 -31.21 -38.41 3.86
N GLU A 431 -31.47 -37.57 2.87
CA GLU A 431 -31.03 -37.82 1.48
C GLU A 431 -29.52 -37.89 1.34
N ILE A 432 -28.79 -36.94 1.93
CA ILE A 432 -27.33 -36.86 1.88
C ILE A 432 -26.69 -38.11 2.49
N LEU A 433 -27.16 -38.53 3.67
CA LEU A 433 -26.65 -39.71 4.37
C LEU A 433 -27.00 -41.00 3.63
N THR A 434 -28.21 -41.14 3.08
CA THR A 434 -28.58 -42.31 2.25
C THR A 434 -27.68 -42.43 1.00
N ARG A 435 -27.27 -41.32 0.38
CA ARG A 435 -26.28 -41.34 -0.73
C ARG A 435 -24.87 -41.76 -0.31
N LEU A 436 -24.55 -41.75 0.98
CA LEU A 436 -23.32 -42.33 1.53
C LEU A 436 -23.49 -43.83 1.87
N GLY A 437 -24.59 -44.47 1.48
CA GLY A 437 -24.85 -45.90 1.69
C GLY A 437 -25.17 -46.30 3.14
N VAL A 438 -25.26 -45.35 4.07
CA VAL A 438 -25.80 -45.62 5.41
C VAL A 438 -27.32 -45.59 5.38
N GLU A 439 -27.95 -46.25 6.34
CA GLU A 439 -29.41 -46.23 6.56
C GLU A 439 -29.70 -45.31 7.77
N PRO A 440 -29.84 -43.98 7.58
CA PRO A 440 -29.93 -43.06 8.70
C PRO A 440 -31.28 -43.17 9.41
N SER A 441 -31.26 -43.28 10.74
CA SER A 441 -32.44 -43.04 11.57
C SER A 441 -32.81 -41.54 11.60
N ASP A 442 -33.97 -41.18 12.16
CA ASP A 442 -34.30 -39.76 12.40
C ASP A 442 -33.33 -39.12 13.42
N ASP A 443 -32.90 -39.90 14.43
CA ASP A 443 -31.93 -39.47 15.43
C ASP A 443 -30.54 -39.23 14.81
N ASP A 444 -30.11 -40.04 13.83
CA ASP A 444 -28.89 -39.79 13.05
C ASP A 444 -29.00 -38.47 12.28
N CYS A 445 -30.15 -38.19 11.65
CA CYS A 445 -30.36 -36.96 10.89
C CYS A 445 -30.30 -35.72 11.79
N ILE A 446 -30.90 -35.79 12.99
CA ILE A 446 -30.82 -34.74 14.02
C ILE A 446 -29.38 -34.58 14.50
N SER A 447 -28.69 -35.69 14.75
CA SER A 447 -27.31 -35.70 15.24
C SER A 447 -26.34 -35.08 14.24
N VAL A 448 -26.40 -35.49 12.98
CA VAL A 448 -25.58 -34.95 11.89
C VAL A 448 -25.87 -33.46 11.65
N GLN A 449 -27.13 -33.02 11.74
CA GLN A 449 -27.49 -31.60 11.67
C GLN A 449 -26.88 -30.79 12.81
N HIS A 450 -26.79 -31.35 14.01
CA HIS A 450 -26.17 -30.68 15.15
C HIS A 450 -24.64 -30.65 15.06
N VAL A 451 -23.99 -31.71 14.55
CA VAL A 451 -22.56 -31.71 14.19
C VAL A 451 -22.26 -30.61 13.16
N CYS A 452 -23.05 -30.52 12.09
CA CYS A 452 -22.94 -29.44 11.10
C CYS A 452 -23.03 -28.05 11.76
N THR A 453 -24.04 -27.87 12.63
CA THR A 453 -24.27 -26.63 13.39
C THR A 453 -23.08 -26.23 14.25
N ILE A 454 -22.47 -27.16 14.99
CA ILE A 454 -21.30 -26.88 15.83
C ILE A 454 -20.10 -26.47 14.97
N VAL A 455 -19.81 -27.23 13.91
CA VAL A 455 -18.66 -26.96 13.03
C VAL A 455 -18.80 -25.62 12.30
N SER A 456 -19.96 -25.33 11.70
CA SER A 456 -20.18 -24.07 10.98
C SER A 456 -20.21 -22.86 11.93
N PHE A 457 -20.74 -23.02 13.14
CA PHE A 457 -20.78 -21.96 14.14
C PHE A 457 -19.40 -21.70 14.77
N ARG A 458 -18.57 -22.73 14.97
CA ARG A 458 -17.15 -22.55 15.35
C ARG A 458 -16.41 -21.70 14.33
N SER A 459 -16.55 -22.02 13.03
CA SER A 459 -15.99 -21.23 11.93
C SER A 459 -16.45 -19.76 11.99
N ALA A 460 -17.76 -19.52 12.11
CA ALA A 460 -18.32 -18.17 12.22
C ALA A 460 -17.85 -17.38 13.46
N ASN A 461 -17.61 -18.07 14.59
CA ASN A 461 -17.08 -17.47 15.81
C ASN A 461 -15.58 -17.14 15.69
N LEU A 462 -14.77 -18.02 15.08
CA LEU A 462 -13.35 -17.79 14.84
C LEU A 462 -13.10 -16.56 13.97
N VAL A 463 -13.86 -16.41 12.87
CA VAL A 463 -13.77 -15.20 12.02
C VAL A 463 -14.25 -13.95 12.73
N ALA A 464 -15.23 -14.07 13.64
CA ALA A 464 -15.65 -12.95 14.47
C ALA A 464 -14.55 -12.49 15.44
N ALA A 465 -13.76 -13.41 16.00
CA ALA A 465 -12.62 -13.07 16.86
C ALA A 465 -11.51 -12.34 16.08
N THR A 466 -11.07 -12.87 14.94
CA THR A 466 -9.97 -12.25 14.15
C THR A 466 -10.39 -10.92 13.52
N LEU A 467 -11.61 -10.80 13.00
CA LEU A 467 -12.14 -9.51 12.54
C LEU A 467 -12.32 -8.52 13.69
N GLY A 468 -12.71 -8.99 14.90
CA GLY A 468 -12.78 -8.15 16.09
C GLY A 468 -11.44 -7.47 16.42
N ALA A 469 -10.31 -8.16 16.20
CA ALA A 469 -8.98 -7.58 16.38
C ALA A 469 -8.70 -6.47 15.35
N ILE A 470 -9.05 -6.69 14.06
CA ILE A 470 -8.90 -5.70 12.99
C ILE A 470 -9.74 -4.45 13.28
N LEU A 471 -10.98 -4.63 13.75
CA LEU A 471 -11.86 -3.51 14.11
C LEU A 471 -11.34 -2.75 15.33
N ASN A 472 -10.86 -3.45 16.36
CA ASN A 472 -10.19 -2.80 17.49
C ASN A 472 -8.94 -2.03 17.02
N ARG A 473 -8.14 -2.59 16.10
CA ARG A 473 -6.97 -1.90 15.51
C ARG A 473 -7.37 -0.64 14.75
N LEU A 474 -8.40 -0.69 13.90
CA LEU A 474 -8.94 0.47 13.18
C LEU A 474 -9.46 1.56 14.14
N ARG A 475 -10.16 1.17 15.21
CA ARG A 475 -10.62 2.09 16.26
C ARG A 475 -9.45 2.77 16.96
N ASP A 476 -8.48 1.99 17.40
CA ASP A 476 -7.31 2.46 18.13
C ASP A 476 -6.45 3.41 17.25
N ASN A 477 -6.28 3.09 15.96
CA ASN A 477 -5.61 3.94 14.97
C ASN A 477 -6.26 5.31 14.79
N LYS A 478 -7.60 5.35 14.77
CA LYS A 478 -8.40 6.59 14.67
C LYS A 478 -8.46 7.37 15.98
N GLY A 479 -8.08 6.77 17.11
CA GLY A 479 -8.15 7.38 18.44
C GLY A 479 -9.58 7.68 18.90
N THR A 480 -10.60 7.00 18.35
CA THR A 480 -12.01 7.26 18.66
C THR A 480 -12.58 6.24 19.67
N PRO A 481 -13.46 6.64 20.60
CA PRO A 481 -14.04 5.71 21.57
C PRO A 481 -14.99 4.68 20.94
N ARG A 482 -15.64 5.04 19.82
CA ARG A 482 -16.43 4.15 18.97
C ARG A 482 -15.88 4.16 17.56
N LEU A 483 -16.02 3.04 16.85
CA LEU A 483 -15.70 2.91 15.43
C LEU A 483 -16.99 2.83 14.62
N ARG A 484 -17.05 3.56 13.52
CA ARG A 484 -17.99 3.31 12.42
C ARG A 484 -17.17 2.92 11.19
N THR A 485 -17.53 1.80 10.56
CA THR A 485 -16.85 1.28 9.37
C THR A 485 -17.76 0.34 8.60
N THR A 486 -17.44 0.14 7.32
CA THR A 486 -18.03 -0.89 6.47
C THR A 486 -17.00 -1.98 6.19
N VAL A 487 -17.46 -3.24 6.23
CA VAL A 487 -16.71 -4.43 5.82
C VAL A 487 -17.32 -4.93 4.52
N GLY A 488 -16.54 -4.91 3.43
CA GLY A 488 -16.89 -5.56 2.18
C GLY A 488 -16.67 -7.07 2.31
N VAL A 489 -17.67 -7.88 1.97
CA VAL A 489 -17.62 -9.35 2.12
C VAL A 489 -17.88 -10.07 0.80
N ASP A 490 -17.09 -11.10 0.52
CA ASP A 490 -17.38 -12.10 -0.50
C ASP A 490 -17.00 -13.52 -0.02
N GLY A 491 -17.35 -14.53 -0.79
CA GLY A 491 -17.07 -15.93 -0.55
C GLY A 491 -18.31 -16.80 -0.53
N SER A 492 -18.20 -17.98 -1.13
CA SER A 492 -19.30 -18.93 -1.30
C SER A 492 -19.94 -19.35 0.03
N LEU A 493 -19.14 -19.70 1.05
CA LEU A 493 -19.64 -20.12 2.37
C LEU A 493 -20.48 -19.02 3.04
N TYR A 494 -20.02 -17.77 3.03
CA TYR A 494 -20.80 -16.66 3.59
C TYR A 494 -22.08 -16.36 2.79
N LYS A 495 -22.04 -16.49 1.46
CA LYS A 495 -23.18 -16.25 0.56
C LYS A 495 -24.26 -17.32 0.63
N THR A 496 -23.90 -18.60 0.68
CA THR A 496 -24.85 -19.71 0.48
C THR A 496 -25.31 -20.40 1.77
N HIS A 497 -24.55 -20.31 2.86
CA HIS A 497 -24.88 -21.03 4.09
C HIS A 497 -25.99 -20.31 4.89
N PRO A 498 -27.14 -20.96 5.15
CA PRO A 498 -28.37 -20.28 5.61
C PRO A 498 -28.26 -19.61 6.97
N GLN A 499 -27.31 -20.02 7.82
CA GLN A 499 -27.13 -19.49 9.18
C GLN A 499 -25.86 -18.67 9.37
N TYR A 500 -24.91 -18.71 8.42
CA TYR A 500 -23.50 -18.37 8.72
C TYR A 500 -23.33 -16.88 9.01
N SER A 501 -23.70 -16.03 8.05
CA SER A 501 -23.63 -14.57 8.17
C SER A 501 -24.38 -14.06 9.40
N ARG A 502 -25.58 -14.58 9.68
CA ARG A 502 -26.37 -14.24 10.88
C ARG A 502 -25.65 -14.58 12.18
N ARG A 503 -25.05 -15.77 12.30
CA ARG A 503 -24.29 -16.21 13.48
C ARG A 503 -23.03 -15.36 13.67
N PHE A 504 -22.23 -15.23 12.60
CA PHE A 504 -21.03 -14.40 12.55
C PHE A 504 -21.31 -12.94 12.98
N HIS A 505 -22.30 -12.29 12.38
CA HIS A 505 -22.68 -10.90 12.74
C HIS A 505 -23.15 -10.77 14.19
N LYS A 506 -23.81 -11.81 14.76
CA LYS A 506 -24.26 -11.80 16.16
C LYS A 506 -23.07 -11.96 17.12
N THR A 507 -22.10 -12.81 16.80
CA THR A 507 -20.89 -12.98 17.63
C THR A 507 -20.00 -11.75 17.53
N LEU A 508 -19.72 -11.22 16.34
CA LEU A 508 -18.85 -10.04 16.21
C LEU A 508 -19.37 -8.85 17.00
N ARG A 509 -20.66 -8.47 16.86
CA ARG A 509 -21.23 -7.33 17.61
C ARG A 509 -21.22 -7.52 19.13
N ARG A 510 -21.10 -8.76 19.62
CA ARG A 510 -20.96 -9.08 21.04
C ARG A 510 -19.51 -8.94 21.52
N LEU A 511 -18.53 -9.32 20.67
CA LEU A 511 -17.10 -9.20 20.97
C LEU A 511 -16.55 -7.76 20.82
N VAL A 512 -17.14 -6.94 19.94
CA VAL A 512 -16.76 -5.54 19.73
C VAL A 512 -17.97 -4.58 19.86
N PRO A 513 -18.49 -4.37 21.09
CA PRO A 513 -19.70 -3.56 21.33
C PRO A 513 -19.55 -2.07 20.95
N ASP A 514 -18.32 -1.55 20.90
CA ASP A 514 -18.03 -0.16 20.53
C ASP A 514 -17.95 0.08 19.01
N CYS A 515 -18.23 -0.94 18.20
CA CYS A 515 -18.06 -0.91 16.74
C CYS A 515 -19.41 -0.99 16.00
N ASP A 516 -19.82 0.12 15.39
CA ASP A 516 -20.98 0.21 14.50
C ASP A 516 -20.60 -0.27 13.09
N VAL A 517 -20.62 -1.59 12.90
CA VAL A 517 -20.20 -2.26 11.67
C VAL A 517 -21.35 -2.47 10.68
N ARG A 518 -21.21 -1.93 9.46
CA ARG A 518 -22.00 -2.32 8.28
C ARG A 518 -21.29 -3.44 7.54
N PHE A 519 -22.04 -4.45 7.11
CA PHE A 519 -21.56 -5.45 6.16
C PHE A 519 -22.17 -5.17 4.80
N LEU A 520 -21.33 -5.13 3.76
CA LEU A 520 -21.76 -4.95 2.38
C LEU A 520 -21.32 -6.16 1.57
N LEU A 521 -22.27 -6.83 0.91
CA LEU A 521 -21.98 -7.99 0.08
C LEU A 521 -21.49 -7.53 -1.29
N SER A 522 -20.36 -8.07 -1.74
CA SER A 522 -19.88 -7.85 -3.10
C SER A 522 -20.62 -8.80 -4.06
N GLU A 523 -21.66 -8.31 -4.73
CA GLU A 523 -22.44 -9.13 -5.69
C GLU A 523 -21.59 -9.52 -6.92
N SER A 524 -20.82 -8.58 -7.46
CA SER A 524 -19.97 -8.77 -8.65
C SER A 524 -18.56 -9.29 -8.35
N GLY A 525 -18.26 -9.58 -7.08
CA GLY A 525 -16.97 -10.12 -6.64
C GLY A 525 -15.80 -9.13 -6.66
N SER A 526 -14.59 -9.66 -6.79
CA SER A 526 -13.33 -8.91 -6.80
C SER A 526 -13.13 -8.03 -8.04
N GLY A 527 -13.71 -8.40 -9.18
CA GLY A 527 -13.41 -7.81 -10.49
C GLY A 527 -13.70 -6.32 -10.64
N LYS A 528 -14.77 -5.80 -10.01
CA LYS A 528 -15.07 -4.35 -10.01
C LYS A 528 -13.94 -3.57 -9.31
N GLY A 529 -13.56 -3.99 -8.11
CA GLY A 529 -12.50 -3.36 -7.33
C GLY A 529 -11.11 -3.52 -7.94
N ALA A 530 -10.82 -4.68 -8.54
CA ALA A 530 -9.60 -4.87 -9.32
C ALA A 530 -9.49 -3.84 -10.46
N ALA A 531 -10.57 -3.61 -11.21
CA ALA A 531 -10.61 -2.60 -12.26
C ALA A 531 -10.42 -1.15 -11.72
N MET A 532 -10.89 -0.83 -10.51
CA MET A 532 -10.61 0.47 -9.89
C MET A 532 -9.12 0.64 -9.56
N VAL A 533 -8.47 -0.41 -9.03
CA VAL A 533 -7.02 -0.40 -8.78
C VAL A 533 -6.26 -0.28 -10.11
N THR A 534 -6.67 -1.02 -11.15
CA THR A 534 -6.14 -0.92 -12.52
C THR A 534 -6.24 0.51 -13.06
N ALA A 535 -7.38 1.19 -12.86
CA ALA A 535 -7.58 2.57 -13.32
C ALA A 535 -6.58 3.55 -12.68
N VAL A 536 -6.35 3.43 -11.36
CA VAL A 536 -5.39 4.26 -10.62
C VAL A 536 -3.96 3.90 -11.00
N ALA A 537 -3.62 2.61 -11.08
CA ALA A 537 -2.29 2.13 -11.47
C ALA A 537 -1.91 2.58 -12.89
N TYR A 538 -2.83 2.45 -13.85
CA TYR A 538 -2.63 2.91 -15.22
C TYR A 538 -2.40 4.43 -15.30
N ARG A 539 -3.19 5.22 -14.56
CA ARG A 539 -3.02 6.68 -14.46
C ARG A 539 -1.65 7.09 -13.92
N LEU A 540 -1.16 6.38 -12.89
CA LEU A 540 0.17 6.64 -12.30
C LEU A 540 1.31 6.16 -13.21
N ALA A 541 1.17 5.02 -13.87
CA ALA A 541 2.13 4.50 -14.83
C ALA A 541 2.31 5.45 -16.03
N GLU A 542 1.22 6.01 -16.55
CA GLU A 542 1.26 6.97 -17.65
C GLU A 542 1.90 8.31 -17.24
N GLN A 543 1.65 8.79 -16.01
CA GLN A 543 2.37 9.94 -15.47
C GLN A 543 3.87 9.66 -15.31
N HIS A 544 4.24 8.47 -14.79
CA HIS A 544 5.63 8.06 -14.63
C HIS A 544 6.35 7.98 -15.98
N ARG A 545 5.70 7.41 -17.01
CA ARG A 545 6.22 7.36 -18.40
C ARG A 545 6.56 8.74 -18.94
N GLN A 546 5.67 9.72 -18.76
CA GLN A 546 5.89 11.10 -19.22
C GLN A 546 7.03 11.81 -18.46
N ILE A 547 7.18 11.52 -17.16
CA ILE A 547 8.29 12.02 -16.35
C ILE A 547 9.62 11.43 -16.84
N GLU A 548 9.71 10.11 -16.98
CA GLU A 548 10.91 9.41 -17.46
C GLU A 548 11.31 9.86 -18.88
N GLU A 549 10.35 10.04 -19.80
CA GLU A 549 10.63 10.60 -21.13
C GLU A 549 11.21 12.02 -21.06
N THR A 550 10.71 12.86 -20.14
CA THR A 550 11.23 14.22 -19.93
C THR A 550 12.64 14.18 -19.32
N LEU A 551 12.88 13.30 -18.35
CA LEU A 551 14.17 13.16 -17.66
C LEU A 551 15.24 12.49 -18.54
N ALA A 552 14.85 11.62 -19.47
CA ALA A 552 15.76 10.96 -20.41
C ALA A 552 16.58 11.95 -21.24
N HIS A 553 16.06 13.15 -21.52
CA HIS A 553 16.79 14.22 -22.20
C HIS A 553 18.03 14.72 -21.43
N PHE A 554 18.09 14.52 -20.12
CA PHE A 554 19.25 14.86 -19.27
C PHE A 554 20.22 13.68 -19.11
N SER A 555 19.86 12.48 -19.58
CA SER A 555 20.70 11.29 -19.53
C SER A 555 21.74 11.33 -20.66
N LEU A 556 22.99 11.66 -20.31
CA LEU A 556 24.11 11.66 -21.25
C LEU A 556 24.79 10.29 -21.27
N THR A 557 24.77 9.62 -22.42
CA THR A 557 25.48 8.35 -22.58
C THR A 557 26.99 8.54 -22.50
N LYS A 558 27.73 7.46 -22.23
CA LYS A 558 29.20 7.48 -22.20
C LYS A 558 29.81 8.06 -23.48
N ASP A 559 29.23 7.75 -24.64
CA ASP A 559 29.72 8.25 -25.93
C ASP A 559 29.40 9.74 -26.13
N MET A 560 28.25 10.23 -25.63
CA MET A 560 27.96 11.67 -25.58
C MET A 560 28.93 12.41 -24.65
N LEU A 561 29.34 11.82 -23.52
CA LEU A 561 30.35 12.39 -22.63
C LEU A 561 31.76 12.38 -23.26
N LEU A 562 32.11 11.34 -24.02
CA LEU A 562 33.36 11.29 -24.80
C LEU A 562 33.35 12.29 -25.97
N GLU A 563 32.19 12.52 -26.59
CA GLU A 563 31.96 13.57 -27.58
C GLU A 563 32.18 14.96 -26.97
N VAL A 564 31.57 15.25 -25.81
CA VAL A 564 31.78 16.49 -25.05
C VAL A 564 33.26 16.67 -24.69
N LYS A 565 33.95 15.63 -24.22
CA LYS A 565 35.40 15.65 -23.96
C LYS A 565 36.20 15.99 -25.22
N ARG A 566 35.85 15.43 -26.38
CA ARG A 566 36.55 15.69 -27.65
C ARG A 566 36.30 17.12 -28.15
N ARG A 567 35.07 17.62 -28.06
CA ARG A 567 34.70 19.01 -28.38
C ARG A 567 35.43 20.01 -27.49
N MET A 568 35.44 19.78 -26.18
CA MET A 568 36.19 20.61 -25.23
C MET A 568 37.68 20.65 -25.58
N ARG A 569 38.29 19.49 -25.88
CA ARG A 569 39.69 19.45 -26.33
C ARG A 569 39.91 20.24 -27.62
N ALA A 570 39.05 20.09 -28.63
CA ALA A 570 39.17 20.85 -29.87
C ALA A 570 39.08 22.37 -29.65
N GLU A 571 38.16 22.82 -28.79
CA GLU A 571 38.06 24.24 -28.40
C GLU A 571 39.30 24.74 -27.63
N MET A 572 39.93 23.90 -26.81
CA MET A 572 41.21 24.25 -26.17
C MET A 572 42.33 24.46 -27.21
N GLU A 573 42.46 23.59 -28.21
CA GLU A 573 43.45 23.76 -29.29
C GLU A 573 43.16 25.04 -30.10
N LEU A 574 41.88 25.33 -30.40
CA LEU A 574 41.47 26.57 -31.09
C LEU A 574 41.79 27.82 -30.27
N GLY A 575 41.60 27.78 -28.95
CA GLY A 575 41.91 28.88 -28.03
C GLY A 575 43.41 29.16 -27.89
N LEU A 576 44.24 28.12 -27.97
CA LEU A 576 45.71 28.23 -27.94
C LEU A 576 46.30 28.65 -29.30
N GLY A 577 45.65 28.29 -30.41
CA GLY A 577 46.11 28.61 -31.76
C GLY A 577 46.11 30.11 -32.06
N LYS A 578 47.29 30.69 -32.35
CA LYS A 578 47.45 32.14 -32.62
C LYS A 578 46.53 32.69 -33.72
N GLN A 579 46.21 31.89 -34.74
CA GLN A 579 45.34 32.29 -35.86
C GLN A 579 43.85 32.07 -35.59
N THR A 580 43.50 31.26 -34.58
CA THR A 580 42.12 30.84 -34.26
C THR A 580 41.57 31.49 -32.98
N HIS A 581 42.45 31.95 -32.09
CA HIS A 581 42.15 32.53 -30.77
C HIS A 581 41.04 33.59 -30.78
N ASP A 582 41.05 34.52 -31.74
CA ASP A 582 40.05 35.59 -31.81
C ASP A 582 38.63 35.03 -32.02
N LYS A 583 38.49 33.92 -32.76
CA LYS A 583 37.22 33.25 -33.05
C LYS A 583 36.84 32.15 -32.05
N ALA A 584 37.81 31.57 -31.33
CA ALA A 584 37.58 30.50 -30.36
C ALA A 584 36.63 30.95 -29.22
N VAL A 585 35.75 30.08 -28.75
CA VAL A 585 34.87 30.41 -27.61
C VAL A 585 35.53 30.11 -26.26
N VAL A 586 36.36 29.06 -26.19
CA VAL A 586 37.23 28.80 -25.03
C VAL A 586 38.53 29.59 -25.21
N LYS A 587 38.66 30.71 -24.50
CA LYS A 587 39.72 31.70 -24.78
C LYS A 587 41.14 31.35 -24.34
N MET A 588 41.36 30.32 -23.51
CA MET A 588 42.71 29.84 -23.09
C MET A 588 43.68 30.98 -22.70
N LEU A 589 43.20 31.91 -21.88
CA LEU A 589 43.88 33.18 -21.59
C LEU A 589 45.20 32.94 -20.81
N PRO A 590 46.36 33.48 -21.26
CA PRO A 590 47.62 33.35 -20.54
C PRO A 590 47.60 34.10 -19.20
N SER A 591 47.92 33.42 -18.11
CA SER A 591 47.95 34.01 -16.75
C SER A 591 49.25 34.74 -16.37
N PHE A 592 50.28 34.63 -17.22
CA PHE A 592 51.67 35.05 -16.97
C PHE A 592 52.38 34.36 -15.77
N VAL A 593 51.70 33.48 -15.03
CA VAL A 593 52.32 32.58 -14.05
C VAL A 593 53.03 31.44 -14.79
N ARG A 594 54.37 31.40 -14.70
CA ARG A 594 55.21 30.49 -15.51
C ARG A 594 55.61 29.19 -14.82
N SER A 595 55.41 29.10 -13.51
CA SER A 595 55.73 27.93 -12.69
C SER A 595 54.77 27.82 -11.50
N THR A 596 54.62 26.62 -10.97
CA THR A 596 54.06 26.42 -9.63
C THR A 596 55.07 26.87 -8.56
N PRO A 597 54.63 27.08 -7.30
CA PRO A 597 55.54 27.40 -6.20
C PRO A 597 56.66 26.36 -6.04
N ASP A 598 57.90 26.81 -5.81
CA ASP A 598 59.07 25.96 -5.55
C ASP A 598 59.42 25.87 -4.05
N GLY A 599 58.85 26.77 -3.25
CA GLY A 599 59.04 26.87 -1.81
C GLY A 599 60.19 27.78 -1.37
N THR A 600 60.73 28.59 -2.28
CA THR A 600 61.58 29.75 -1.95
C THR A 600 60.75 30.95 -1.50
N GLU A 601 59.43 30.96 -1.75
CA GLU A 601 58.55 32.10 -1.52
C GLU A 601 58.54 32.53 -0.04
N HIS A 602 58.69 33.84 0.19
CA HIS A 602 58.75 34.42 1.52
C HIS A 602 58.28 35.87 1.48
N GLY A 603 57.51 36.29 2.47
CA GLY A 603 57.06 37.67 2.64
C GLY A 603 55.69 37.76 3.30
N ASP A 604 55.24 39.00 3.53
CA ASP A 604 53.88 39.30 3.98
C ASP A 604 53.14 39.99 2.85
N PHE A 605 52.05 39.37 2.40
CA PHE A 605 51.28 39.76 1.22
C PHE A 605 49.83 40.04 1.60
N LEU A 606 49.25 41.10 1.07
CA LEU A 606 47.80 41.21 0.99
C LEU A 606 47.29 40.33 -0.16
N ALA A 607 46.02 39.97 -0.13
CA ALA A 607 45.32 39.51 -1.32
C ALA A 607 43.88 40.01 -1.33
N LEU A 608 43.35 40.20 -2.54
CA LEU A 608 41.95 40.55 -2.79
C LEU A 608 41.30 39.40 -3.55
N ASP A 609 40.17 38.91 -3.06
CA ASP A 609 39.37 37.86 -3.70
C ASP A 609 38.02 38.45 -4.11
N LEU A 610 37.86 38.69 -5.42
CA LEU A 610 36.65 39.24 -6.03
C LEU A 610 36.17 38.31 -7.13
N GLY A 611 35.04 37.64 -6.90
CA GLY A 611 34.48 36.70 -7.87
C GLY A 611 33.00 36.38 -7.76
N GLY A 612 32.28 37.08 -6.87
CA GLY A 612 30.87 36.88 -6.55
C GLY A 612 30.42 37.94 -5.53
N THR A 613 29.27 37.71 -4.87
CA THR A 613 28.67 38.67 -3.91
C THR A 613 29.53 38.93 -2.66
N ASN A 614 30.39 37.96 -2.31
CA ASN A 614 31.32 38.07 -1.19
C ASN A 614 32.71 38.44 -1.70
N PHE A 615 33.14 39.66 -1.40
CA PHE A 615 34.51 40.14 -1.58
C PHE A 615 35.33 39.79 -0.34
N ARG A 616 36.63 39.52 -0.48
CA ARG A 616 37.52 39.32 0.67
C ARG A 616 38.81 40.11 0.53
N VAL A 617 39.26 40.63 1.66
CA VAL A 617 40.63 41.13 1.82
C VAL A 617 41.35 40.18 2.77
N LEU A 618 42.58 39.80 2.40
CA LEU A 618 43.40 38.83 3.10
C LEU A 618 44.77 39.40 3.44
N LEU A 619 45.38 38.87 4.49
CA LEU A 619 46.80 38.97 4.83
C LEU A 619 47.36 37.55 4.85
N VAL A 620 48.44 37.32 4.10
CA VAL A 620 49.10 36.03 3.90
C VAL A 620 50.58 36.19 4.22
N LYS A 621 51.04 35.59 5.32
CA LYS A 621 52.44 35.59 5.72
C LYS A 621 53.06 34.25 5.34
N ILE A 622 54.02 34.27 4.42
CA ILE A 622 54.74 33.09 3.94
C ILE A 622 56.16 33.13 4.51
N ARG A 623 56.64 32.02 5.08
CA ARG A 623 58.02 31.86 5.54
C ARG A 623 58.65 30.62 4.92
N SER A 624 59.68 30.82 4.10
CA SER A 624 60.58 29.76 3.63
C SER A 624 61.69 29.47 4.67
N GLY A 625 62.33 28.30 4.55
CA GLY A 625 63.35 27.81 5.49
C GLY A 625 63.14 26.34 5.88
N LYS A 626 63.79 25.90 6.98
CA LYS A 626 63.72 24.50 7.47
C LYS A 626 62.30 24.03 7.83
N LYS A 627 61.39 24.96 8.16
CA LYS A 627 59.95 24.72 8.31
C LYS A 627 59.21 25.75 7.45
N ARG A 628 58.61 25.29 6.36
CA ARG A 628 57.70 26.12 5.55
C ARG A 628 56.44 26.40 6.36
N THR A 629 56.04 27.65 6.49
CA THR A 629 54.80 28.04 7.20
C THR A 629 54.05 29.11 6.42
N VAL A 630 52.72 29.05 6.49
CA VAL A 630 51.80 30.02 5.90
C VAL A 630 50.76 30.37 6.96
N GLU A 631 50.68 31.65 7.31
CA GLU A 631 49.68 32.21 8.22
C GLU A 631 48.72 33.08 7.41
N MET A 632 47.40 32.88 7.55
CA MET A 632 46.40 33.61 6.77
C MET A 632 45.33 34.22 7.67
N HIS A 633 45.06 35.51 7.48
CA HIS A 633 43.92 36.24 8.04
C HIS A 633 43.07 36.78 6.90
N ASN A 634 41.77 36.88 7.09
CA ASN A 634 40.86 37.49 6.10
C ASN A 634 39.64 38.12 6.74
N LYS A 635 39.01 39.04 6.02
CA LYS A 635 37.70 39.61 6.34
C LYS A 635 36.84 39.61 5.08
N ILE A 636 35.58 39.18 5.24
CA ILE A 636 34.59 39.15 4.18
C ILE A 636 33.83 40.47 4.18
N TYR A 637 33.59 41.01 2.99
CA TYR A 637 32.81 42.20 2.73
C TYR A 637 31.72 41.89 1.72
N ALA A 638 30.51 42.38 1.97
CA ALA A 638 29.47 42.38 0.95
C ALA A 638 29.79 43.46 -0.10
N ILE A 639 29.51 43.17 -1.37
CA ILE A 639 29.33 44.22 -2.37
C ILE A 639 27.82 44.34 -2.63
N PRO A 640 27.20 45.47 -2.29
CA PRO A 640 25.79 45.73 -2.59
C PRO A 640 25.51 45.62 -4.10
N THR A 641 24.29 45.24 -4.49
CA THR A 641 23.97 44.98 -5.91
C THR A 641 24.03 46.26 -6.73
N GLU A 642 23.63 47.38 -6.13
CA GLU A 642 23.77 48.73 -6.61
C GLU A 642 25.23 49.13 -6.89
N ILE A 643 26.20 48.58 -6.16
CA ILE A 643 27.64 48.77 -6.43
C ILE A 643 28.15 47.76 -7.47
N MET A 644 27.68 46.51 -7.43
CA MET A 644 28.00 45.49 -8.46
C MET A 644 27.54 45.88 -9.87
N GLN A 645 26.52 46.74 -9.98
CA GLN A 645 25.88 47.18 -11.22
C GLN A 645 25.91 48.71 -11.43
N GLY A 646 26.57 49.45 -10.55
CA GLY A 646 26.75 50.91 -10.63
C GLY A 646 27.89 51.30 -11.57
N THR A 647 28.68 52.30 -11.20
CA THR A 647 29.87 52.68 -11.95
C THR A 647 31.11 51.88 -11.52
N GLY A 648 32.09 51.77 -12.42
CA GLY A 648 33.41 51.23 -12.09
C GLY A 648 34.13 52.03 -11.00
N GLU A 649 33.92 53.34 -10.96
CA GLU A 649 34.46 54.19 -9.91
C GLU A 649 33.91 53.80 -8.53
N GLU A 650 32.59 53.69 -8.37
CA GLU A 650 31.95 53.25 -7.12
C GLU A 650 32.39 51.83 -6.70
N LEU A 651 32.48 50.90 -7.64
CA LEU A 651 32.91 49.52 -7.36
C LEU A 651 34.33 49.46 -6.80
N PHE A 652 35.29 50.13 -7.45
CA PHE A 652 36.68 50.10 -7.00
C PHE A 652 36.93 50.97 -5.76
N ASP A 653 36.15 52.05 -5.57
CA ASP A 653 36.18 52.82 -4.32
C ASP A 653 35.64 52.03 -3.13
N HIS A 654 34.58 51.24 -3.32
CA HIS A 654 34.07 50.32 -2.30
C HIS A 654 35.12 49.26 -1.94
N ILE A 655 35.78 48.67 -2.94
CA ILE A 655 36.90 47.73 -2.74
C ILE A 655 38.01 48.37 -1.88
N VAL A 656 38.43 49.60 -2.19
CA VAL A 656 39.47 50.30 -1.40
C VAL A 656 38.97 50.66 0.00
N SER A 657 37.68 50.94 0.19
CA SER A 657 37.06 51.09 1.52
C SER A 657 37.24 49.83 2.37
N CYS A 658 36.95 48.67 1.79
CA CYS A 658 37.10 47.37 2.44
C CYS A 658 38.58 47.02 2.73
N ILE A 659 39.51 47.45 1.87
CA ILE A 659 40.96 47.31 2.13
C ILE A 659 41.37 48.16 3.32
N SER A 660 40.96 49.43 3.39
CA SER A 660 41.29 50.29 4.54
C SER A 660 40.79 49.69 5.86
N ASP A 661 39.52 49.28 5.91
CA ASP A 661 38.93 48.66 7.10
C ASP A 661 39.63 47.34 7.49
N PHE A 662 40.17 46.59 6.51
CA PHE A 662 40.95 45.39 6.79
C PHE A 662 42.33 45.70 7.38
N LEU A 663 43.02 46.72 6.86
CA LEU A 663 44.34 47.13 7.38
C LEU A 663 44.24 47.68 8.80
N ASP A 664 43.15 48.39 9.11
CA ASP A 664 42.81 48.83 10.47
C ASP A 664 42.49 47.63 11.38
N TYR A 665 41.65 46.69 10.92
CA TYR A 665 41.33 45.46 11.64
C TYR A 665 42.55 44.57 11.93
N MET A 666 43.54 44.54 11.04
CA MET A 666 44.79 43.80 11.20
C MET A 666 45.87 44.57 11.99
N GLY A 667 45.69 45.86 12.28
CA GLY A 667 46.69 46.67 12.98
C GLY A 667 47.97 46.96 12.17
N ILE A 668 47.89 46.96 10.83
CA ILE A 668 49.04 47.06 9.91
C ILE A 668 48.98 48.30 9.01
N LYS A 669 48.27 49.36 9.43
CA LYS A 669 48.19 50.63 8.70
C LYS A 669 49.55 51.34 8.71
N GLY A 670 50.09 51.71 7.54
CA GLY A 670 51.36 52.42 7.41
C GLY A 670 52.33 51.79 6.39
N PRO A 671 52.83 50.56 6.60
CA PRO A 671 53.74 49.91 5.67
C PRO A 671 53.08 49.62 4.30
N ARG A 672 53.84 49.90 3.24
CA ARG A 672 53.51 49.55 1.85
C ARG A 672 53.71 48.05 1.64
N MET A 673 52.63 47.33 1.37
CA MET A 673 52.64 45.87 1.19
C MET A 673 52.39 45.44 -0.26
N PRO A 674 52.96 44.31 -0.71
CA PRO A 674 52.50 43.62 -1.91
C PRO A 674 51.08 43.06 -1.70
N LEU A 675 50.33 42.88 -2.79
CA LEU A 675 48.90 42.60 -2.87
C LEU A 675 48.60 41.78 -4.13
N GLY A 676 48.20 40.51 -3.99
CA GLY A 676 47.70 39.72 -5.12
C GLY A 676 46.22 40.03 -5.39
N PHE A 677 45.84 40.33 -6.64
CA PHE A 677 44.42 40.57 -6.98
C PHE A 677 43.81 39.39 -7.73
N THR A 678 43.12 38.51 -7.00
CA THR A 678 42.28 37.46 -7.57
C THR A 678 40.98 38.07 -8.09
N PHE A 679 41.02 38.55 -9.33
CA PHE A 679 39.88 39.11 -10.05
C PHE A 679 39.25 38.03 -10.95
N SER A 680 38.20 37.36 -10.46
CA SER A 680 37.68 36.11 -11.06
C SER A 680 36.73 36.33 -12.24
N PHE A 681 37.15 37.12 -13.22
CA PHE A 681 36.43 37.42 -14.46
C PHE A 681 37.37 37.25 -15.67
N PRO A 682 36.86 37.08 -16.90
CA PRO A 682 37.70 36.94 -18.08
C PRO A 682 38.52 38.21 -18.36
N CYS A 683 39.83 38.17 -18.08
CA CYS A 683 40.77 39.26 -18.32
C CYS A 683 41.81 38.90 -19.39
N LYS A 684 41.99 39.76 -20.38
CA LYS A 684 43.10 39.68 -21.33
C LYS A 684 44.32 40.32 -20.67
N GLN A 685 45.17 39.48 -20.10
CA GLN A 685 46.43 39.93 -19.51
C GLN A 685 47.46 40.28 -20.58
N THR A 686 48.26 41.31 -20.31
CA THR A 686 49.46 41.70 -21.08
C THR A 686 50.74 41.54 -20.27
N SER A 687 50.62 41.49 -18.94
CA SER A 687 51.64 41.17 -17.95
C SER A 687 50.99 40.47 -16.75
N LEU A 688 51.78 40.12 -15.72
CA LEU A 688 51.25 39.59 -14.47
C LEU A 688 50.44 40.65 -13.69
N ASP A 689 50.75 41.93 -13.87
CA ASP A 689 50.19 43.07 -13.12
C ASP A 689 49.19 43.93 -13.92
N ALA A 690 48.81 43.51 -15.13
CA ALA A 690 47.85 44.20 -16.00
C ALA A 690 46.87 43.22 -16.65
N GLY A 691 45.57 43.51 -16.54
CA GLY A 691 44.49 42.63 -16.99
C GLY A 691 43.29 43.42 -17.50
N ILE A 692 43.13 43.48 -18.82
CA ILE A 692 42.00 44.16 -19.46
C ILE A 692 40.75 43.29 -19.29
N LEU A 693 39.70 43.80 -18.64
CA LEU A 693 38.44 43.07 -18.50
C LEU A 693 37.78 42.88 -19.88
N ILE A 694 37.59 41.63 -20.30
CA ILE A 694 36.97 41.29 -21.59
C ILE A 694 35.46 41.42 -21.52
N THR A 695 34.85 40.89 -20.45
CA THR A 695 33.41 40.95 -20.22
C THR A 695 33.07 40.63 -18.77
N TRP A 696 32.00 41.22 -18.24
CA TRP A 696 31.46 40.84 -16.95
C TRP A 696 30.76 39.47 -17.01
N THR A 697 30.76 38.76 -15.87
CA THR A 697 30.02 37.52 -15.67
C THR A 697 29.43 37.51 -14.25
N LYS A 698 28.71 36.45 -13.86
CA LYS A 698 28.30 36.20 -12.46
C LYS A 698 27.47 37.33 -11.79
N GLY A 699 26.75 38.13 -12.58
CA GLY A 699 25.85 39.17 -12.09
C GLY A 699 26.46 40.57 -11.89
N PHE A 700 27.77 40.74 -12.07
CA PHE A 700 28.40 42.07 -12.14
C PHE A 700 28.05 42.77 -13.45
N LYS A 701 27.90 44.10 -13.42
CA LYS A 701 27.62 44.95 -14.58
C LYS A 701 28.24 46.35 -14.50
N ALA A 702 29.11 46.63 -13.53
CA ALA A 702 29.62 47.97 -13.29
C ALA A 702 30.17 48.63 -14.58
N THR A 703 29.71 49.86 -14.86
CA THR A 703 30.06 50.57 -16.10
C THR A 703 31.54 50.93 -16.15
N ASP A 704 32.05 51.25 -17.33
CA ASP A 704 33.41 51.78 -17.52
C ASP A 704 34.54 50.84 -17.04
N CYS A 705 34.22 49.57 -16.78
CA CYS A 705 35.18 48.53 -16.41
C CYS A 705 35.60 47.67 -17.62
N VAL A 706 34.67 47.34 -18.51
CA VAL A 706 34.94 46.48 -19.67
C VAL A 706 35.82 47.24 -20.67
N GLY A 707 36.89 46.60 -21.12
CA GLY A 707 37.93 47.22 -21.94
C GLY A 707 38.99 48.01 -21.15
N GLN A 708 38.84 48.17 -19.83
CA GLN A 708 39.84 48.80 -18.96
C GLN A 708 40.73 47.77 -18.26
N ASP A 709 41.95 48.18 -17.91
CA ASP A 709 42.83 47.42 -17.03
C ASP A 709 42.38 47.54 -15.57
N VAL A 710 41.97 46.43 -14.98
CA VAL A 710 41.43 46.38 -13.61
C VAL A 710 42.48 46.71 -12.54
N ALA A 711 43.77 46.49 -12.84
CA ALA A 711 44.84 46.91 -11.96
C ALA A 711 44.97 48.44 -11.94
N THR A 712 44.77 49.11 -13.08
CA THR A 712 44.72 50.57 -13.17
C THR A 712 43.51 51.15 -12.46
N LEU A 713 42.30 50.60 -12.64
CA LEU A 713 41.11 51.03 -11.89
C LEU A 713 41.31 50.94 -10.36
N LEU A 714 41.92 49.86 -9.87
CA LEU A 714 42.27 49.72 -8.44
C LEU A 714 43.31 50.75 -7.99
N ARG A 715 44.37 50.98 -8.79
CA ARG A 715 45.41 51.98 -8.49
C ARG A 715 44.83 53.39 -8.42
N ASP A 716 43.81 53.70 -9.23
CA ASP A 716 43.19 55.03 -9.25
C ASP A 716 42.22 55.23 -8.07
N ALA A 717 41.44 54.22 -7.69
CA ALA A 717 40.66 54.22 -6.44
C ALA A 717 41.53 54.39 -5.19
N VAL A 718 42.70 53.75 -5.17
CA VAL A 718 43.71 53.93 -4.10
C VAL A 718 44.19 55.38 -4.03
N LYS A 719 44.49 56.02 -5.18
CA LYS A 719 44.91 57.43 -5.21
C LYS A 719 43.81 58.36 -4.69
N ARG A 720 42.55 58.15 -5.09
CA ARG A 720 41.40 58.97 -4.67
C ARG A 720 41.21 59.02 -3.16
N ARG A 721 41.54 57.94 -2.44
CA ARG A 721 41.33 57.81 -0.99
C ARG A 721 42.58 58.05 -0.13
N GLU A 722 43.69 58.52 -0.72
CA GLU A 722 45.00 58.73 -0.08
C GLU A 722 45.58 57.53 0.70
N VAL A 723 45.02 56.33 0.54
CA VAL A 723 45.55 55.11 1.17
C VAL A 723 46.94 54.83 0.59
N THR A 724 47.95 54.70 1.44
CA THR A 724 49.37 54.71 1.03
C THR A 724 49.86 53.40 0.38
N ILE A 725 49.18 52.96 -0.70
CA ILE A 725 49.53 51.76 -1.47
C ILE A 725 50.19 52.20 -2.80
N LYS A 726 51.50 52.50 -2.75
CA LYS A 726 52.25 53.05 -3.90
C LYS A 726 53.26 52.04 -4.48
N ARG A 727 52.83 51.20 -5.44
CA ARG A 727 53.64 50.27 -6.31
C ARG A 727 54.32 49.04 -5.67
N MET A 728 54.12 47.86 -6.29
CA MET A 728 55.11 46.89 -6.81
C MET A 728 54.44 45.51 -6.93
N PHE A 729 54.17 45.12 -8.17
CA PHE A 729 54.07 43.74 -8.68
C PHE A 729 55.00 43.64 -9.88
#